data_AF-A0A6C1EA69-F1
#
_entry.id   AF-A0A6C1EA69-F1
#
_cell.length_a   1.000
_cell.length_b   1.000
_cell.length_c   1.000
_cell.angle_alpha   90.00
_cell.angle_beta   90.00
_cell.angle_gamma   90.00
#
_symmetry.space_group_name_H-M   'P 1'
#
loop_
_entity.id
_entity.type
_entity.pdbx_description
1 polymer ?
#
loop_
_entity_poly.entity_id
_entity_poly.type
_entity_poly.pdbx_seq_one_letter_code
_entity_poly.pdbx_strand_id
1 'polypeptide(L)'
;MDTAVYSHALDIWAKADLTNLQKELDADVIEIKDKETQSLTSRKSLATETKKFKKLEAEEKLNHINKIIKQYQCEIDNLTQRSKFSEKVLFDVYEKLSEAPDPQPLLQSSLEKLGKIDDSKELKEKISDLEDRLAKYADYETLKSRLLDLEQSSAKTLAKRLTAKTQEINSTWEEKGRNWKEREADLVKQLTTVQDQNKALETKISRNIDIDNSEESGEYTQNNQNEMKTKIAEYNLLTQELETTQARTYQLEKRNEELSGALAKATSEAERESELHAKELKLNQLESENALLSASYEQERKSNSNTINEFKEQLNGIMAESESYKSELETVRRKLNNYSDYSKLKEELSALKKIEFGVNEDDSENENDSEGKNDNTVESSLLSANKKLQASLAEYRSKSTAQEEERAQLKKSVDQLKQKIATLEEANEKLEMDLEKLEDVGPQFNDAASMMSGVTRQMNSRTSHRISPTSSIIGIPEEGELTSLSGNQSTILPIVTKQRDRFRSRNMDLEKQVRQGNSEKGKLKLEISKLKGDNTKLYERIRYLQAYNGSATPATSKPEGVDVESQYSRVYEESLHPIANFRQNELNHYKNKKLSALEKLFLSFAKVILQNKTTRMVFLFYCIGLHGLVFMMCMYVINLSGYMTPEVGIVQSAKSSANANGGLGGVGGFAAGVDSIPGIN
;
A
#
# COMPACT_ATOMS: atom_id res chain seq x y z
N MET A 1 29.20 -10.23 31.77
CA MET A 1 28.13 -10.04 32.78
C MET A 1 26.90 -10.70 32.21
N ASP A 2 26.87 -12.00 32.44
CA ASP A 2 26.37 -12.96 31.47
C ASP A 2 24.86 -13.03 31.55
N THR A 3 24.22 -12.86 30.40
CA THR A 3 22.77 -13.03 30.23
C THR A 3 22.29 -14.35 30.83
N ALA A 4 23.16 -15.37 30.88
CA ALA A 4 22.97 -16.63 31.59
C ALA A 4 22.59 -16.46 33.07
N VAL A 5 23.28 -15.59 33.82
CA VAL A 5 23.01 -15.37 35.25
C VAL A 5 21.65 -14.72 35.45
N TYR A 6 21.30 -13.73 34.62
CA TYR A 6 19.97 -13.10 34.66
C TYR A 6 18.87 -14.08 34.25
N SER A 7 19.10 -14.91 33.22
CA SER A 7 18.12 -15.89 32.77
C SER A 7 17.89 -16.98 33.81
N HIS A 8 18.95 -17.42 34.50
CA HIS A 8 18.85 -18.42 35.55
C HIS A 8 18.15 -17.86 36.79
N ALA A 9 18.50 -16.63 37.21
CA ALA A 9 17.81 -15.95 38.28
C ALA A 9 16.31 -15.74 37.95
N LEU A 10 15.99 -15.35 36.72
CA LEU A 10 14.62 -15.19 36.26
C LEU A 10 13.84 -16.51 36.28
N ASP A 11 14.45 -17.60 35.84
CA ASP A 11 13.84 -18.94 35.89
C ASP A 11 13.57 -19.40 37.33
N ILE A 12 14.50 -19.15 38.26
CA ILE A 12 14.32 -19.45 39.68
C ILE A 12 13.20 -18.59 40.29
N TRP A 13 13.19 -17.28 40.03
CA TRP A 13 12.13 -16.39 40.52
C TRP A 13 10.76 -16.69 39.90
N ALA A 14 10.73 -17.17 38.65
CA ALA A 14 9.52 -17.64 37.99
C ALA A 14 8.99 -18.93 38.62
N LYS A 15 9.89 -19.86 38.99
CA LYS A 15 9.52 -21.10 39.71
C LYS A 15 9.07 -20.84 41.15
N ALA A 16 9.67 -19.87 41.83
CA ALA A 16 9.26 -19.46 43.17
C ALA A 16 7.84 -18.87 43.17
N ASP A 17 7.39 -18.32 42.04
CA ASP A 17 6.05 -17.75 41.79
C ASP A 17 5.52 -17.01 43.02
N LEU A 18 6.17 -15.89 43.34
CA LEU A 18 5.83 -15.04 44.47
C LEU A 18 4.34 -14.71 44.54
N THR A 19 3.65 -14.62 43.40
CA THR A 19 2.24 -14.24 43.37
C THR A 19 1.32 -15.33 43.89
N ASN A 20 1.62 -16.59 43.57
CA ASN A 20 0.88 -17.73 44.09
C ASN A 20 1.36 -18.09 45.50
N LEU A 21 2.66 -17.99 45.78
CA LEU A 21 3.19 -18.14 47.13
C LEU A 21 2.55 -17.16 48.13
N GLN A 22 2.35 -15.90 47.74
CA GLN A 22 1.68 -14.92 48.59
C GLN A 22 0.23 -15.34 48.89
N LYS A 23 -0.51 -15.84 47.89
CA LYS A 23 -1.89 -16.30 48.08
C LYS A 23 -1.98 -17.54 48.96
N GLU A 24 -1.06 -18.50 48.75
CA GLU A 24 -0.94 -19.70 49.57
C GLU A 24 -0.63 -19.31 51.03
N LEU A 25 0.34 -18.43 51.23
CA LEU A 25 0.71 -17.94 52.56
C LEU A 25 -0.44 -17.17 53.23
N ASP A 26 -1.18 -16.34 52.51
CA ASP A 26 -2.35 -15.64 53.04
C ASP A 26 -3.42 -16.64 53.51
N ALA A 27 -3.67 -17.71 52.74
CA ALA A 27 -4.60 -18.77 53.13
C ALA A 27 -4.11 -19.57 54.34
N ASP A 28 -2.84 -19.94 54.36
CA ASP A 28 -2.21 -20.68 55.45
C ASP A 28 -2.20 -19.87 56.76
N VAL A 29 -1.95 -18.56 56.68
CA VAL A 29 -2.01 -17.65 57.83
C VAL A 29 -3.42 -17.56 58.41
N ILE A 30 -4.44 -17.51 57.54
CA ILE A 30 -5.84 -17.57 57.98
C ILE A 30 -6.11 -18.89 58.68
N GLU A 31 -5.67 -20.02 58.13
CA GLU A 31 -5.87 -21.35 58.74
C GLU A 31 -5.13 -21.48 60.10
N ILE A 32 -3.91 -20.92 60.22
CA ILE A 32 -3.20 -20.85 61.51
C ILE A 32 -4.03 -20.07 62.54
N LYS A 33 -4.59 -18.93 62.13
CA LYS A 33 -5.43 -18.09 62.99
C LYS A 33 -6.71 -18.81 63.40
N ASP A 34 -7.34 -19.53 62.49
CA ASP A 34 -8.54 -20.33 62.79
C ASP A 34 -8.23 -21.44 63.80
N LYS A 35 -7.12 -22.17 63.62
CA LYS A 35 -6.65 -23.17 64.59
C LYS A 35 -6.30 -22.54 65.95
N GLU A 36 -5.80 -21.30 65.97
CA GLU A 36 -5.60 -20.55 67.21
C GLU A 36 -6.92 -20.24 67.93
N THR A 37 -7.91 -19.68 67.21
CA THR A 37 -9.22 -19.38 67.80
C THR A 37 -9.95 -20.65 68.28
N GLN A 38 -9.80 -21.75 67.55
CA GLN A 38 -10.34 -23.05 67.92
C GLN A 38 -9.70 -23.57 69.21
N SER A 39 -8.37 -23.52 69.33
CA SER A 39 -7.66 -23.90 70.58
C SER A 39 -8.03 -23.01 71.76
N LEU A 40 -8.23 -21.70 71.56
CA LEU A 40 -8.70 -20.82 72.62
C LEU A 40 -10.12 -21.18 73.08
N THR A 41 -10.99 -21.57 72.16
CA THR A 41 -12.38 -21.94 72.43
C THR A 41 -12.48 -23.30 73.12
N SER A 42 -11.72 -24.29 72.64
CA SER A 42 -11.64 -25.62 73.26
C SER A 42 -10.99 -25.55 74.64
N ARG A 43 -9.95 -24.75 74.85
CA ARG A 43 -9.38 -24.47 76.18
C ARG A 43 -10.42 -23.86 77.13
N LYS A 44 -11.24 -22.90 76.68
CA LYS A 44 -12.33 -22.33 77.49
C LYS A 44 -13.37 -23.41 77.84
N SER A 45 -13.79 -24.20 76.86
CA SER A 45 -14.75 -25.31 77.05
C SER A 45 -14.23 -26.33 78.06
N LEU A 46 -12.98 -26.78 77.91
CA LEU A 46 -12.29 -27.68 78.81
C LEU A 46 -12.24 -27.14 80.24
N ALA A 47 -11.92 -25.86 80.41
CA ALA A 47 -11.93 -25.21 81.73
C ALA A 47 -13.33 -25.22 82.37
N THR A 48 -14.40 -25.04 81.59
CA THR A 48 -15.77 -25.12 82.11
C THR A 48 -16.19 -26.55 82.46
N GLU A 49 -15.89 -27.54 81.62
CA GLU A 49 -16.19 -28.96 81.89
C GLU A 49 -15.39 -29.47 83.09
N THR A 50 -14.13 -29.03 83.24
CA THR A 50 -13.31 -29.35 84.42
C THR A 50 -13.87 -28.75 85.71
N LYS A 51 -14.39 -27.50 85.65
CA LYS A 51 -15.11 -26.88 86.78
C LYS A 51 -16.39 -27.62 87.12
N LYS A 52 -17.18 -28.04 86.12
CA LYS A 52 -18.40 -28.84 86.32
C LYS A 52 -18.06 -30.18 86.96
N PHE A 53 -17.08 -30.89 86.42
CA PHE A 53 -16.58 -32.17 86.94
C PHE A 53 -16.22 -32.14 88.42
N LYS A 54 -15.52 -31.08 88.85
CA LYS A 54 -15.14 -30.91 90.25
C LYS A 54 -16.36 -30.87 91.19
N LYS A 55 -17.51 -30.38 90.70
CA LYS A 55 -18.77 -30.22 91.46
C LYS A 55 -19.67 -31.48 91.49
N LEU A 56 -19.42 -32.52 90.68
CA LEU A 56 -20.24 -33.75 90.70
C LEU A 56 -20.00 -34.60 91.97
N GLU A 57 -20.97 -35.45 92.33
CA GLU A 57 -20.86 -36.46 93.40
C GLU A 57 -19.88 -37.59 93.02
N ALA A 58 -19.42 -38.37 94.02
CA ALA A 58 -18.32 -39.34 93.84
C ALA A 58 -18.62 -40.45 92.82
N GLU A 59 -19.88 -40.91 92.75
CA GLU A 59 -20.31 -41.97 91.83
C GLU A 59 -20.46 -41.46 90.38
N GLU A 60 -20.96 -40.22 90.21
CA GLU A 60 -21.07 -39.56 88.90
C GLU A 60 -19.72 -39.09 88.33
N LYS A 61 -18.77 -38.75 89.20
CA LYS A 61 -17.38 -38.45 88.83
C LYS A 61 -16.73 -39.64 88.14
N LEU A 62 -16.91 -40.86 88.64
CA LEU A 62 -16.33 -42.05 88.02
C LEU A 62 -16.81 -42.22 86.57
N ASN A 63 -18.09 -41.90 86.31
CA ASN A 63 -18.70 -41.96 84.98
C ASN A 63 -18.19 -40.85 84.02
N HIS A 64 -17.80 -39.69 84.54
CA HIS A 64 -17.37 -38.53 83.74
C HIS A 64 -15.85 -38.38 83.54
N ILE A 65 -15.02 -39.12 84.30
CA ILE A 65 -13.54 -39.08 84.19
C ILE A 65 -13.07 -39.36 82.75
N ASN A 66 -13.61 -40.40 82.12
CA ASN A 66 -13.22 -40.79 80.76
C ASN A 66 -13.55 -39.70 79.72
N LYS A 67 -14.64 -38.94 79.92
CA LYS A 67 -15.03 -37.83 79.05
C LYS A 67 -14.00 -36.70 79.10
N ILE A 68 -13.52 -36.36 80.30
CA ILE A 68 -12.57 -35.26 80.50
C ILE A 68 -11.19 -35.62 80.01
N ILE A 69 -10.71 -36.82 80.31
CA ILE A 69 -9.43 -37.30 79.81
C ILE A 69 -9.42 -37.23 78.27
N LYS A 70 -10.51 -37.67 77.62
CA LYS A 70 -10.66 -37.54 76.17
C LYS A 70 -10.64 -36.08 75.70
N GLN A 71 -11.30 -35.17 76.41
CA GLN A 71 -11.26 -33.73 76.06
C GLN A 71 -9.86 -33.12 76.20
N TYR A 72 -9.09 -33.47 77.24
CA TYR A 72 -7.70 -33.05 77.40
C TYR A 72 -6.80 -33.64 76.32
N GLN A 73 -7.00 -34.91 75.97
CA GLN A 73 -6.27 -35.57 74.88
C GLN A 73 -6.53 -34.87 73.54
N CYS A 74 -7.79 -34.60 73.21
CA CYS A 74 -8.14 -33.84 72.01
C CYS A 74 -7.50 -32.44 71.99
N GLU A 75 -7.40 -31.75 73.13
CA GLU A 75 -6.74 -30.43 73.18
C GLU A 75 -5.23 -30.52 72.88
N ILE A 76 -4.56 -31.53 73.43
CA ILE A 76 -3.13 -31.78 73.17
C ILE A 76 -2.91 -32.14 71.71
N ASP A 77 -3.76 -32.98 71.13
CA ASP A 77 -3.70 -33.37 69.72
C ASP A 77 -3.92 -32.16 68.81
N ASN A 78 -4.91 -31.31 69.10
CA ASN A 78 -5.18 -30.08 68.37
C ASN A 78 -4.00 -29.09 68.44
N LEU A 79 -3.39 -28.93 69.62
CA LEU A 79 -2.23 -28.06 69.80
C LEU A 79 -1.02 -28.58 69.00
N THR A 80 -0.81 -29.89 69.00
CA THR A 80 0.25 -30.56 68.25
C THR A 80 0.03 -30.40 66.74
N GLN A 81 -1.22 -30.56 66.27
CA GLN A 81 -1.58 -30.33 64.88
C GLN A 81 -1.36 -28.88 64.45
N ARG A 82 -1.68 -27.90 65.30
CA ARG A 82 -1.41 -26.49 65.03
C ARG A 82 0.09 -26.23 64.88
N SER A 83 0.92 -26.73 65.80
CA SER A 83 2.38 -26.56 65.73
C SER A 83 2.95 -27.15 64.46
N LYS A 84 2.60 -28.41 64.15
CA LYS A 84 3.05 -29.09 62.92
C LYS A 84 2.63 -28.35 61.66
N PHE A 85 1.42 -27.79 61.65
CA PHE A 85 0.96 -27.00 60.52
C PHE A 85 1.75 -25.71 60.36
N SER A 86 1.95 -24.93 61.43
CA SER A 86 2.75 -23.70 61.39
C SER A 86 4.21 -23.95 61.01
N GLU A 87 4.82 -25.03 61.50
CA GLU A 87 6.16 -25.46 61.13
C GLU A 87 6.25 -25.82 59.65
N LYS A 88 5.27 -26.59 59.15
CA LYS A 88 5.20 -26.95 57.73
C LYS A 88 5.15 -25.72 56.82
N VAL A 89 4.25 -24.78 57.11
CA VAL A 89 4.10 -23.54 56.33
C VAL A 89 5.41 -22.74 56.33
N LEU A 90 6.10 -22.68 57.47
CA LEU A 90 7.39 -21.99 57.57
C LEU A 90 8.48 -22.65 56.71
N PHE A 91 8.56 -23.98 56.70
CA PHE A 91 9.51 -24.71 55.86
C PHE A 91 9.21 -24.57 54.38
N ASP A 92 7.93 -24.67 53.99
CA ASP A 92 7.49 -24.53 52.59
C ASP A 92 7.85 -23.14 52.02
N VAL A 93 7.72 -22.08 52.84
CA VAL A 93 8.14 -20.71 52.47
C VAL A 93 9.66 -20.59 52.44
N TYR A 94 10.36 -21.12 53.44
CA TYR A 94 11.81 -21.03 53.53
C TYR A 94 12.50 -21.76 52.37
N GLU A 95 12.04 -22.94 51.98
CA GLU A 95 12.57 -23.70 50.85
C GLU A 95 12.54 -22.85 49.56
N LYS A 96 11.38 -22.29 49.22
CA LYS A 96 11.18 -21.44 48.03
C LYS A 96 12.02 -20.15 48.04
N LEU A 97 12.20 -19.52 49.21
CA LEU A 97 12.99 -18.28 49.34
C LEU A 97 14.49 -18.52 49.45
N SER A 98 14.93 -19.66 49.98
CA SER A 98 16.35 -19.99 50.17
C SER A 98 17.07 -20.33 48.87
N GLU A 99 16.33 -20.89 47.89
CA GLU A 99 16.86 -21.19 46.56
C GLU A 99 16.93 -19.95 45.65
N ALA A 100 16.17 -18.90 45.99
CA ALA A 100 16.07 -17.69 45.17
C ALA A 100 17.29 -16.77 45.38
N PRO A 101 18.00 -16.37 44.29
CA PRO A 101 19.12 -15.43 44.39
C PRO A 101 18.62 -14.02 44.73
N ASP A 102 19.41 -13.27 45.51
CA ASP A 102 19.10 -11.90 45.92
C ASP A 102 18.80 -10.98 44.70
N PRO A 103 17.61 -10.35 44.64
CA PRO A 103 17.22 -9.52 43.51
C PRO A 103 17.90 -8.15 43.49
N GLN A 104 18.43 -7.64 44.61
CA GLN A 104 19.00 -6.29 44.69
C GLN A 104 20.17 -6.05 43.70
N PRO A 105 21.22 -6.89 43.62
CA PRO A 105 22.32 -6.69 42.67
C PRO A 105 21.89 -6.87 41.21
N LEU A 106 20.92 -7.74 40.95
CA LEU A 106 20.34 -7.94 39.61
C LEU A 106 19.59 -6.69 39.14
N LEU A 107 18.78 -6.06 40.00
CA LEU A 107 18.06 -4.84 39.68
C LEU A 107 18.99 -3.64 39.51
N GLN A 108 20.02 -3.50 40.36
CA GLN A 108 20.99 -2.41 40.26
C GLN A 108 21.77 -2.47 38.93
N SER A 109 22.21 -3.66 38.53
CA SER A 109 22.90 -3.84 37.25
C SER A 109 21.99 -3.72 36.03
N SER A 110 20.70 -4.04 36.17
CA SER A 110 19.68 -3.78 35.14
C SER A 110 19.45 -2.28 34.95
N LEU A 111 19.39 -1.52 36.04
CA LEU A 111 19.28 -0.06 36.02
C LEU A 111 20.52 0.59 35.38
N GLU A 112 21.72 0.11 35.71
CA GLU A 112 22.96 0.58 35.10
C GLU A 112 22.99 0.29 33.59
N LYS A 113 22.50 -0.88 33.16
CA LYS A 113 22.38 -1.22 31.73
C LYS A 113 21.35 -0.35 31.02
N LEU A 114 20.24 -0.01 31.67
CA LEU A 114 19.24 0.90 31.11
C LEU A 114 19.82 2.30 30.89
N GLY A 115 20.60 2.82 31.85
CA GLY A 115 21.34 4.08 31.66
C GLY A 115 22.31 4.03 30.48
N LYS A 116 23.05 2.92 30.34
CA LYS A 116 23.97 2.71 29.20
C LYS A 116 23.28 2.61 27.84
N ILE A 117 22.00 2.24 27.79
CA ILE A 117 21.23 2.22 26.53
C ILE A 117 20.99 3.65 26.05
N ASP A 118 20.69 4.58 26.95
CA ASP A 118 20.51 5.98 26.59
C ASP A 118 21.84 6.62 26.18
N ASP A 119 22.94 6.33 26.90
CA ASP A 119 24.29 6.71 26.45
C ASP A 119 24.62 6.14 25.06
N SER A 120 24.21 4.90 24.78
CA SER A 120 24.40 4.27 23.46
C SER A 120 23.57 4.95 22.36
N LYS A 121 22.41 5.52 22.67
CA LYS A 121 21.63 6.30 21.69
C LYS A 121 22.33 7.62 21.39
N GLU A 122 22.79 8.34 22.42
CA GLU A 122 23.56 9.57 22.22
C GLU A 122 24.86 9.32 21.43
N LEU A 123 25.56 8.22 21.71
CA LEU A 123 26.74 7.85 20.94
C LEU A 123 26.41 7.56 19.48
N LYS A 124 25.30 6.86 19.20
CA LYS A 124 24.86 6.60 17.82
C LYS A 124 24.51 7.88 17.07
N GLU A 125 23.85 8.82 17.73
CA GLU A 125 23.56 10.15 17.16
C GLU A 125 24.85 10.90 16.85
N LYS A 126 25.80 10.95 17.81
CA LYS A 126 27.12 11.56 17.59
C LYS A 126 27.91 10.89 16.47
N ILE A 127 27.84 9.55 16.35
CA ILE A 127 28.48 8.82 15.24
C ILE A 127 27.84 9.20 13.91
N SER A 128 26.51 9.26 13.82
CA SER A 128 25.80 9.70 12.61
C SER A 128 26.22 11.13 12.20
N ASP A 129 26.29 12.05 13.16
CA ASP A 129 26.73 13.43 12.93
C ASP A 129 28.18 13.50 12.44
N LEU A 130 29.06 12.68 13.01
CA LEU A 130 30.46 12.61 12.60
C LEU A 130 30.62 11.97 11.23
N GLU A 131 29.84 10.93 10.92
CA GLU A 131 29.78 10.32 9.59
C GLU A 131 29.31 11.34 8.54
N ASP A 132 28.28 12.12 8.83
CA ASP A 132 27.78 13.16 7.93
C ASP A 132 28.81 14.29 7.72
N ARG A 133 29.55 14.66 8.77
CA ARG A 133 30.67 15.62 8.63
C ARG A 133 31.80 15.03 7.79
N LEU A 134 32.15 13.77 8.02
CA LEU A 134 33.23 13.10 7.29
C LEU A 134 32.88 12.92 5.81
N ALA A 135 31.63 12.59 5.50
CA ALA A 135 31.12 12.56 4.13
C ALA A 135 31.26 13.92 3.45
N LYS A 136 30.86 15.02 4.13
CA LYS A 136 31.05 16.39 3.61
C LYS A 136 32.52 16.75 3.39
N TYR A 137 33.43 16.27 4.25
CA TYR A 137 34.87 16.47 4.05
C TYR A 137 35.43 15.65 2.88
N ALA A 138 34.95 14.42 2.68
CA ALA A 138 35.31 13.60 1.52
C ALA A 138 34.84 14.26 0.21
N ASP A 139 33.62 14.79 0.18
CA ASP A 139 33.09 15.55 -0.95
C ASP A 139 33.91 16.82 -1.21
N TYR A 140 34.39 17.48 -0.16
CA TYR A 140 35.26 18.65 -0.30
C TYR A 140 36.62 18.31 -0.92
N GLU A 141 37.26 17.21 -0.50
CA GLU A 141 38.56 16.81 -1.06
C GLU A 141 38.43 16.32 -2.51
N THR A 142 37.35 15.61 -2.85
CA THR A 142 37.06 15.23 -4.24
C THR A 142 36.79 16.46 -5.12
N LEU A 143 36.04 17.45 -4.61
CA LEU A 143 35.81 18.72 -5.31
C LEU A 143 37.11 19.49 -5.54
N LYS A 144 38.01 19.53 -4.54
CA LYS A 144 39.31 20.19 -4.62
C LYS A 144 40.24 19.51 -5.62
N SER A 145 40.33 18.17 -5.62
CA SER A 145 41.09 17.42 -6.61
C SER A 145 40.58 17.69 -8.02
N ARG A 146 39.25 17.73 -8.19
CA ARG A 146 38.62 17.97 -9.49
C ARG A 146 38.83 19.40 -9.99
N LEU A 147 38.82 20.39 -9.09
CA LEU A 147 39.15 21.78 -9.43
C LEU A 147 40.59 21.88 -9.95
N LEU A 148 41.53 21.21 -9.27
CA LEU A 148 42.93 21.17 -9.66
C LEU A 148 43.13 20.49 -11.03
N ASP A 149 42.42 19.40 -11.30
CA ASP A 149 42.46 18.71 -12.60
C ASP A 149 41.88 19.58 -13.75
N LEU A 150 40.82 20.33 -13.48
CA LEU A 150 40.24 21.29 -14.45
C LEU A 150 41.19 22.46 -14.72
N GLU A 151 41.82 23.02 -13.69
CA GLU A 151 42.83 24.06 -13.84
C GLU A 151 44.06 23.55 -14.62
N GLN A 152 44.52 22.33 -14.32
CA GLN A 152 45.68 21.75 -15.00
C GLN A 152 45.36 21.37 -16.46
N SER A 153 44.18 20.82 -16.74
CA SER A 153 43.75 20.49 -18.11
C SER A 153 43.53 21.74 -18.96
N SER A 154 42.89 22.78 -18.41
CA SER A 154 42.73 24.06 -19.10
C SER A 154 44.08 24.74 -19.39
N ALA A 155 45.03 24.71 -18.44
CA ALA A 155 46.39 25.20 -18.64
C ALA A 155 47.15 24.42 -19.73
N LYS A 156 47.05 23.09 -19.74
CA LYS A 156 47.64 22.25 -20.80
C LYS A 156 47.07 22.58 -22.18
N THR A 157 45.76 22.77 -22.29
CA THR A 157 45.12 23.11 -23.57
C THR A 157 45.49 24.50 -24.05
N LEU A 158 45.57 25.49 -23.15
CA LEU A 158 46.06 26.82 -23.50
C LEU A 158 47.51 26.77 -23.98
N ALA A 159 48.38 26.01 -23.32
CA ALA A 159 49.77 25.83 -23.75
C ALA A 159 49.84 25.22 -25.15
N LYS A 160 49.09 24.14 -25.42
CA LYS A 160 49.03 23.51 -26.76
C LYS A 160 48.51 24.46 -27.84
N ARG A 161 47.47 25.24 -27.55
CA ARG A 161 46.93 26.23 -28.49
C ARG A 161 47.93 27.34 -28.80
N LEU A 162 48.66 27.79 -27.78
CA LEU A 162 49.72 28.79 -27.94
C LEU A 162 50.87 28.23 -28.80
N THR A 163 51.32 27.00 -28.55
CA THR A 163 52.35 26.35 -29.38
C THR A 163 51.90 26.16 -30.83
N ALA A 164 50.66 25.72 -31.05
CA ALA A 164 50.11 25.57 -32.40
C ALA A 164 50.05 26.92 -33.14
N LYS A 165 49.61 27.99 -32.46
CA LYS A 165 49.57 29.34 -33.06
C LYS A 165 50.97 29.87 -33.35
N THR A 166 51.94 29.64 -32.48
CA THR A 166 53.34 30.01 -32.76
C THR A 166 53.91 29.25 -33.95
N GLN A 167 53.57 27.96 -34.10
CA GLN A 167 54.02 27.15 -35.24
C GLN A 167 53.39 27.61 -36.56
N GLU A 168 52.09 27.90 -36.58
CA GLU A 168 51.39 28.47 -37.74
C GLU A 168 51.99 29.82 -38.16
N ILE A 169 52.27 30.69 -37.18
CA ILE A 169 52.93 31.98 -37.45
C ILE A 169 54.33 31.72 -38.03
N ASN A 170 55.12 30.82 -37.45
CA ASN A 170 56.45 30.50 -37.95
C ASN A 170 56.40 29.92 -39.38
N SER A 171 55.48 29.00 -39.69
CA SER A 171 55.36 28.42 -41.03
C SER A 171 54.96 29.47 -42.07
N THR A 172 54.02 30.38 -41.74
CA THR A 172 53.65 31.48 -42.64
C THR A 172 54.80 32.47 -42.86
N TRP A 173 55.66 32.69 -41.85
CA TRP A 173 56.87 33.50 -42.01
C TRP A 173 57.93 32.80 -42.86
N GLU A 174 58.13 31.50 -42.68
CA GLU A 174 59.05 30.70 -43.50
C GLU A 174 58.62 30.65 -44.97
N GLU A 175 57.32 30.45 -45.23
CA GLU A 175 56.76 30.44 -46.58
C GLU A 175 56.87 31.80 -47.25
N LYS A 176 56.54 32.89 -46.53
CA LYS A 176 56.82 34.26 -47.00
C LYS A 176 58.30 34.42 -47.31
N GLY A 177 59.19 33.99 -46.41
CA GLY A 177 60.64 34.06 -46.59
C GLY A 177 61.12 33.32 -47.84
N ARG A 178 60.53 32.15 -48.14
CA ARG A 178 60.80 31.41 -49.37
C ARG A 178 60.30 32.15 -50.61
N ASN A 179 59.09 32.70 -50.58
CA ASN A 179 58.54 33.49 -51.68
C ASN A 179 59.37 34.76 -51.97
N TRP A 180 59.86 35.43 -50.92
CA TRP A 180 60.77 36.57 -51.08
C TRP A 180 62.10 36.13 -51.72
N LYS A 181 62.69 35.01 -51.29
CA LYS A 181 63.92 34.46 -51.90
C LYS A 181 63.72 34.04 -53.35
N GLU A 182 62.58 33.44 -53.68
CA GLU A 182 62.24 33.05 -55.05
C GLU A 182 62.06 34.28 -55.94
N ARG A 183 61.36 35.31 -55.45
CA ARG A 183 61.21 36.59 -56.14
C ARG A 183 62.56 37.29 -56.34
N GLU A 184 63.44 37.26 -55.33
CA GLU A 184 64.80 37.77 -55.43
C GLU A 184 65.59 36.99 -56.49
N ALA A 185 65.51 35.66 -56.51
CA ALA A 185 66.15 34.83 -57.52
C ALA A 185 65.62 35.13 -58.94
N ASP A 186 64.32 35.36 -59.11
CA ASP A 186 63.75 35.71 -60.42
C ASP A 186 64.12 37.12 -60.86
N LEU A 187 64.16 38.10 -59.95
CA LEU A 187 64.69 39.43 -60.23
C LEU A 187 66.16 39.38 -60.61
N VAL A 188 66.96 38.54 -59.95
CA VAL A 188 68.36 38.29 -60.30
C VAL A 188 68.45 37.64 -61.69
N LYS A 189 67.63 36.64 -62.00
CA LYS A 189 67.58 36.06 -63.37
C LYS A 189 67.23 37.13 -64.40
N GLN A 190 66.20 37.94 -64.17
CA GLN A 190 65.84 39.04 -65.07
C GLN A 190 67.01 40.00 -65.27
N LEU A 191 67.68 40.41 -64.20
CA LEU A 191 68.89 41.25 -64.27
C LEU A 191 69.99 40.59 -65.12
N THR A 192 70.26 39.30 -64.92
CA THR A 192 71.26 38.57 -65.72
C THR A 192 70.86 38.49 -67.19
N THR A 193 69.58 38.24 -67.51
CA THR A 193 69.11 38.21 -68.89
C THR A 193 69.22 39.57 -69.57
N VAL A 194 68.90 40.67 -68.87
CA VAL A 194 69.07 42.03 -69.37
C VAL A 194 70.55 42.36 -69.56
N GLN A 195 71.41 41.91 -68.63
CA GLN A 195 72.85 42.09 -68.75
C GLN A 195 73.43 41.33 -69.95
N ASP A 196 72.98 40.10 -70.20
CA ASP A 196 73.39 39.31 -71.36
C ASP A 196 72.83 39.88 -72.67
N GLN A 197 71.60 40.41 -72.66
CA GLN A 197 71.05 41.18 -73.78
C GLN A 197 71.86 42.44 -74.06
N ASN A 198 72.26 43.19 -73.03
CA ASN A 198 73.14 44.36 -73.19
C ASN A 198 74.50 43.97 -73.76
N LYS A 199 75.13 42.88 -73.29
CA LYS A 199 76.37 42.36 -73.90
C LYS A 199 76.16 41.93 -75.36
N ALA A 200 75.03 41.29 -75.67
CA ALA A 200 74.68 40.92 -77.03
C ALA A 200 74.43 42.15 -77.92
N LEU A 201 73.86 43.22 -77.37
CA LEU A 201 73.70 44.51 -78.06
C LEU A 201 75.03 45.24 -78.22
N GLU A 202 75.89 45.27 -77.21
CA GLU A 202 77.25 45.81 -77.30
C GLU A 202 78.06 45.09 -78.39
N THR A 203 78.03 43.76 -78.41
CA THR A 203 78.70 42.98 -79.47
C THR A 203 78.08 43.19 -80.86
N LYS A 204 76.76 43.36 -80.96
CA LYS A 204 76.08 43.74 -82.20
C LYS A 204 76.42 45.16 -82.64
N ILE A 205 76.52 46.11 -81.71
CA ILE A 205 76.94 47.49 -81.98
C ILE A 205 78.40 47.50 -82.42
N SER A 206 79.29 46.73 -81.79
CA SER A 206 80.67 46.54 -82.27
C SER A 206 80.68 45.95 -83.69
N ARG A 207 79.84 44.95 -83.97
CA ARG A 207 79.70 44.38 -85.32
C ARG A 207 79.11 45.36 -86.34
N ASN A 208 78.15 46.19 -85.93
CA ASN A 208 77.55 47.19 -86.80
C ASN A 208 78.50 48.35 -87.05
N ILE A 209 79.30 48.76 -86.06
CA ILE A 209 80.40 49.71 -86.25
C ILE A 209 81.43 49.15 -87.24
N ASP A 210 81.66 47.83 -87.25
CA ASP A 210 82.48 47.17 -88.28
C ASP A 210 81.80 47.08 -89.66
N ILE A 211 80.47 47.22 -89.75
CA ILE A 211 79.67 47.14 -90.99
C ILE A 211 79.28 48.54 -91.52
N ASP A 212 79.38 49.61 -90.72
CA ASP A 212 79.05 51.00 -91.07
C ASP A 212 80.12 51.69 -91.97
N ASN A 213 81.08 50.92 -92.50
CA ASN A 213 81.97 51.34 -93.60
C ASN A 213 81.45 50.94 -94.99
N SER A 214 80.18 50.59 -95.10
CA SER A 214 79.52 50.35 -96.40
C SER A 214 78.14 51.00 -96.41
N GLU A 215 78.10 52.25 -96.86
CA GLU A 215 76.89 52.91 -97.33
C GLU A 215 76.36 52.19 -98.57
N GLU A 216 75.10 51.72 -98.55
CA GLU A 216 74.18 51.95 -99.68
C GLU A 216 72.71 51.84 -99.22
N SER A 217 72.13 53.03 -99.03
CA SER A 217 70.83 53.52 -99.52
C SER A 217 69.72 52.55 -99.95
N GLY A 218 68.50 52.83 -99.46
CA GLY A 218 67.38 53.11 -100.37
C GLY A 218 66.26 52.06 -100.47
N GLU A 219 65.03 52.50 -100.20
CA GLU A 219 63.74 51.88 -100.56
C GLU A 219 63.22 50.66 -99.77
N TYR A 220 62.80 50.85 -98.51
CA TYR A 220 61.89 49.89 -97.84
C TYR A 220 60.80 50.55 -96.98
N THR A 221 60.39 51.78 -97.27
CA THR A 221 59.59 52.59 -96.31
C THR A 221 58.09 52.26 -96.29
N GLN A 222 57.51 51.64 -97.32
CA GLN A 222 56.06 51.36 -97.37
C GLN A 222 55.70 49.92 -96.95
N ASN A 223 56.49 48.91 -97.36
CA ASN A 223 56.28 47.51 -96.93
C ASN A 223 56.60 47.33 -95.44
N ASN A 224 57.67 47.98 -94.92
CA ASN A 224 57.94 47.96 -93.48
C ASN A 224 56.83 48.59 -92.66
N GLN A 225 56.13 49.62 -93.14
CA GLN A 225 55.04 50.23 -92.37
C GLN A 225 53.81 49.31 -92.26
N ASN A 226 53.45 48.58 -93.31
CA ASN A 226 52.36 47.61 -93.25
C ASN A 226 52.75 46.36 -92.45
N GLU A 227 53.98 45.87 -92.62
CA GLU A 227 54.51 44.76 -91.82
C GLU A 227 54.69 45.13 -90.34
N MET A 228 55.05 46.39 -90.05
CA MET A 228 55.09 46.93 -88.69
C MET A 228 53.68 47.08 -88.12
N LYS A 229 52.68 47.51 -88.90
CA LYS A 229 51.29 47.56 -88.46
C LYS A 229 50.70 46.18 -88.18
N THR A 230 50.98 45.17 -89.00
CA THR A 230 50.55 43.78 -88.73
C THR A 230 51.26 43.23 -87.51
N LYS A 231 52.57 43.45 -87.35
CA LYS A 231 53.32 43.08 -86.14
C LYS A 231 52.81 43.82 -84.89
N ILE A 232 52.42 45.09 -84.99
CA ILE A 232 51.82 45.85 -83.90
C ILE A 232 50.44 45.27 -83.55
N ALA A 233 49.62 44.92 -84.53
CA ALA A 233 48.32 44.30 -84.29
C ALA A 233 48.45 42.90 -83.68
N GLU A 234 49.38 42.08 -84.16
CA GLU A 234 49.73 40.77 -83.59
C GLU A 234 50.29 40.90 -82.17
N TYR A 235 51.16 41.89 -81.93
CA TYR A 235 51.69 42.19 -80.60
C TYR A 235 50.59 42.66 -79.64
N ASN A 236 49.66 43.49 -80.09
CA ASN A 236 48.52 43.94 -79.28
C ASN A 236 47.58 42.77 -78.96
N LEU A 237 47.32 41.88 -79.91
CA LEU A 237 46.54 40.67 -79.69
C LEU A 237 47.24 39.73 -78.70
N LEU A 238 48.55 39.53 -78.85
CA LEU A 238 49.36 38.72 -77.94
C LEU A 238 49.44 39.34 -76.54
N THR A 239 49.49 40.66 -76.44
CA THR A 239 49.47 41.39 -75.15
C THR A 239 48.11 41.23 -74.48
N GLN A 240 47.01 41.34 -75.22
CA GLN A 240 45.68 41.10 -74.68
C GLN A 240 45.48 39.64 -74.27
N GLU A 241 46.00 38.68 -75.04
CA GLU A 241 45.99 37.26 -74.68
C GLU A 241 46.88 36.99 -73.45
N LEU A 242 48.02 37.67 -73.33
CA LEU A 242 48.88 37.62 -72.15
C LEU A 242 48.18 38.21 -70.92
N GLU A 243 47.51 39.36 -71.04
CA GLU A 243 46.77 39.99 -69.94
C GLU A 243 45.59 39.12 -69.47
N THR A 244 44.84 38.54 -70.41
CA THR A 244 43.70 37.66 -70.08
C THR A 244 44.16 36.34 -69.46
N THR A 245 45.27 35.77 -69.95
CA THR A 245 45.88 34.58 -69.33
C THR A 245 46.47 34.90 -67.97
N GLN A 246 47.16 36.03 -67.79
CA GLN A 246 47.66 36.48 -66.49
C GLN A 246 46.53 36.72 -65.48
N ALA A 247 45.44 37.38 -65.89
CA ALA A 247 44.27 37.56 -65.04
C ALA A 247 43.63 36.23 -64.63
N ARG A 248 43.57 35.26 -65.55
CA ARG A 248 43.11 33.90 -65.27
C ARG A 248 44.03 33.17 -64.31
N THR A 249 45.35 33.27 -64.50
CA THR A 249 46.36 32.67 -63.61
C THR A 249 46.26 33.25 -62.21
N TYR A 250 46.16 34.58 -62.07
CA TYR A 250 45.95 35.24 -60.78
C TYR A 250 44.67 34.77 -60.06
N GLN A 251 43.55 34.64 -60.80
CA GLN A 251 42.31 34.11 -60.22
C GLN A 251 42.41 32.65 -59.81
N LEU A 252 43.15 31.83 -60.56
CA LEU A 252 43.42 30.44 -60.23
C LEU A 252 44.35 30.33 -59.01
N GLU A 253 45.40 31.15 -58.94
CA GLU A 253 46.30 31.25 -57.78
C GLU A 253 45.52 31.66 -56.53
N LYS A 254 44.68 32.69 -56.61
CA LYS A 254 43.82 33.11 -55.50
C LYS A 254 42.88 32.00 -55.04
N ARG A 255 42.21 31.30 -55.98
CA ARG A 255 41.35 30.16 -55.62
C ARG A 255 42.15 29.00 -55.04
N ASN A 256 43.37 28.76 -55.53
CA ASN A 256 44.23 27.71 -55.02
C ASN A 256 44.76 28.05 -53.62
N GLU A 257 45.02 29.33 -53.34
CA GLU A 257 45.35 29.84 -52.01
C GLU A 257 44.15 29.73 -51.05
N GLU A 258 42.96 30.13 -51.48
CA GLU A 258 41.72 29.98 -50.69
C GLU A 258 41.40 28.51 -50.41
N LEU A 259 41.51 27.63 -51.42
CA LEU A 259 41.31 26.19 -51.26
C LEU A 259 42.40 25.57 -50.39
N SER A 260 43.67 25.96 -50.54
CA SER A 260 44.76 25.48 -49.70
C SER A 260 44.61 25.95 -48.26
N GLY A 261 44.14 27.18 -48.03
CA GLY A 261 43.83 27.69 -46.69
C GLY A 261 42.63 26.98 -46.07
N ALA A 262 41.58 26.70 -46.85
CA ALA A 262 40.43 25.91 -46.39
C ALA A 262 40.81 24.45 -46.11
N LEU A 263 41.68 23.87 -46.94
CA LEU A 263 42.17 22.50 -46.78
C LEU A 263 43.12 22.43 -45.58
N ALA A 264 44.05 23.36 -45.41
CA ALA A 264 44.91 23.46 -44.23
C ALA A 264 44.12 23.70 -42.95
N LYS A 265 43.01 24.44 -43.01
CA LYS A 265 42.09 24.61 -41.89
C LYS A 265 41.34 23.31 -41.59
N ALA A 266 40.79 22.64 -42.60
CA ALA A 266 40.08 21.36 -42.45
C ALA A 266 41.00 20.19 -42.06
N THR A 267 42.27 20.22 -42.46
CA THR A 267 43.31 19.24 -42.08
C THR A 267 44.11 19.68 -40.87
N SER A 268 43.85 20.88 -40.33
CA SER A 268 44.49 21.36 -39.12
C SER A 268 44.04 20.46 -37.97
N GLU A 269 44.95 19.58 -37.56
CA GLU A 269 44.81 18.75 -36.38
C GLU A 269 44.45 19.60 -35.15
N ALA A 270 44.88 20.86 -35.11
CA ALA A 270 44.57 21.80 -34.04
C ALA A 270 43.08 22.20 -33.96
N GLU A 271 42.35 22.32 -35.08
CA GLU A 271 40.91 22.64 -35.04
C GLU A 271 40.09 21.41 -34.62
N ARG A 272 40.45 20.23 -35.15
CA ARG A 272 39.87 18.95 -34.73
C ARG A 272 40.15 18.64 -33.25
N GLU A 273 41.35 18.91 -32.77
CA GLU A 273 41.72 18.79 -31.35
C GLU A 273 40.96 19.81 -30.47
N SER A 274 40.74 21.03 -30.96
CA SER A 274 39.95 22.03 -30.24
C SER A 274 38.49 21.60 -30.11
N GLU A 275 37.89 21.04 -31.16
CA GLU A 275 36.53 20.49 -31.10
C GLU A 275 36.44 19.26 -30.20
N LEU A 276 37.43 18.36 -30.25
CA LEU A 276 37.50 17.21 -29.35
C LEU A 276 37.63 17.66 -27.89
N HIS A 277 38.49 18.63 -27.60
CA HIS A 277 38.64 19.18 -26.25
C HIS A 277 37.35 19.84 -25.76
N ALA A 278 36.64 20.58 -26.63
CA ALA A 278 35.34 21.16 -26.26
C ALA A 278 34.29 20.07 -25.94
N LYS A 279 34.30 18.96 -26.69
CA LYS A 279 33.45 17.79 -26.42
C LYS A 279 33.85 17.08 -25.13
N GLU A 280 35.14 16.92 -24.88
CA GLU A 280 35.68 16.28 -23.66
C GLU A 280 35.37 17.11 -22.41
N LEU A 281 35.46 18.44 -22.50
CA LEU A 281 35.09 19.34 -21.41
C LEU A 281 33.58 19.26 -21.11
N LYS A 282 32.74 19.19 -22.14
CA LYS A 282 31.29 18.97 -21.99
C LYS A 282 30.99 17.59 -21.41
N LEU A 283 31.71 16.56 -21.83
CA LEU A 283 31.57 15.20 -21.31
C LEU A 283 31.96 15.14 -19.84
N ASN A 284 33.08 15.74 -19.44
CA ASN A 284 33.52 15.86 -18.05
C ASN A 284 32.53 16.64 -17.17
N GLN A 285 31.88 17.67 -17.72
CA GLN A 285 30.81 18.40 -17.04
C GLN A 285 29.58 17.51 -16.83
N LEU A 286 29.13 16.79 -17.86
CA LEU A 286 27.99 15.87 -17.76
C LEU A 286 28.29 14.71 -16.81
N GLU A 287 29.50 14.17 -16.81
CA GLU A 287 29.93 13.16 -15.84
C GLU A 287 29.98 13.72 -14.42
N SER A 288 30.35 15.00 -14.24
CA SER A 288 30.29 15.67 -12.93
C SER A 288 28.87 15.81 -12.42
N GLU A 289 27.97 16.24 -13.29
CA GLU A 289 26.56 16.42 -12.97
C GLU A 289 25.92 15.08 -12.64
N ASN A 290 26.23 14.03 -13.42
CA ASN A 290 25.70 12.69 -13.19
C ASN A 290 26.25 12.07 -11.90
N ALA A 291 27.52 12.30 -11.57
CA ALA A 291 28.11 11.86 -10.30
C ALA A 291 27.47 12.58 -9.10
N LEU A 292 27.28 13.90 -9.19
CA LEU A 292 26.60 14.70 -8.16
C LEU A 292 25.14 14.27 -8.00
N LEU A 293 24.43 14.04 -9.11
CA LEU A 293 23.04 13.59 -9.11
C LEU A 293 22.92 12.19 -8.50
N SER A 294 23.87 11.29 -8.79
CA SER A 294 23.92 9.95 -8.21
C SER A 294 24.20 9.99 -6.70
N ALA A 295 25.13 10.85 -6.24
CA ALA A 295 25.42 11.03 -4.83
C ALA A 295 24.22 11.62 -4.07
N SER A 296 23.58 12.64 -4.63
CA SER A 296 22.36 13.24 -4.07
C SER A 296 21.20 12.24 -4.02
N TYR A 297 21.04 11.42 -5.07
CA TYR A 297 20.04 10.36 -5.11
C TYR A 297 20.27 9.31 -4.01
N GLU A 298 21.51 8.88 -3.81
CA GLU A 298 21.84 7.89 -2.77
C GLU A 298 21.66 8.48 -1.37
N GLN A 299 21.99 9.77 -1.17
CA GLN A 299 21.73 10.47 0.09
C GLN A 299 20.22 10.56 0.39
N GLU A 300 19.41 10.98 -0.59
CA GLU A 300 17.95 11.00 -0.46
C GLU A 300 17.39 9.61 -0.19
N ARG A 301 17.91 8.58 -0.86
CA ARG A 301 17.53 7.19 -0.63
C ARG A 301 17.86 6.72 0.79
N LYS A 302 19.03 7.06 1.31
CA LYS A 302 19.43 6.76 2.70
C LYS A 302 18.53 7.49 3.69
N SER A 303 18.30 8.79 3.49
CA SER A 303 17.37 9.60 4.29
C SER A 303 15.97 8.99 4.32
N ASN A 304 15.43 8.67 3.14
CA ASN A 304 14.09 8.08 3.01
C ASN A 304 14.02 6.66 3.60
N SER A 305 15.10 5.88 3.53
CA SER A 305 15.18 4.59 4.23
C SER A 305 15.16 4.77 5.75
N ASN A 306 15.83 5.79 6.27
CA ASN A 306 15.83 6.09 7.71
C ASN A 306 14.43 6.52 8.18
N THR A 307 13.76 7.42 7.45
CA THR A 307 12.39 7.84 7.80
C THR A 307 11.39 6.68 7.70
N ILE A 308 11.53 5.80 6.71
CA ILE A 308 10.72 4.58 6.60
C ILE A 308 10.93 3.67 7.82
N ASN A 309 12.17 3.51 8.27
CA ASN A 309 12.46 2.70 9.45
C ASN A 309 11.91 3.33 10.73
N GLU A 310 12.04 4.65 10.88
CA GLU A 310 11.46 5.39 12.01
C GLU A 310 9.93 5.26 12.04
N PHE A 311 9.25 5.42 10.90
CA PHE A 311 7.81 5.20 10.82
C PHE A 311 7.40 3.75 11.10
N LYS A 312 8.21 2.76 10.69
CA LYS A 312 7.97 1.35 11.05
C LYS A 312 8.10 1.12 12.55
N GLU A 313 9.09 1.71 13.20
CA GLU A 313 9.26 1.61 14.66
C GLU A 313 8.08 2.27 15.39
N GLN A 314 7.66 3.47 14.97
CA GLN A 314 6.47 4.14 15.52
C GLN A 314 5.19 3.32 15.30
N LEU A 315 5.00 2.74 14.10
CA LEU A 315 3.85 1.87 13.80
C LEU A 315 3.84 0.64 14.70
N ASN A 316 4.98 -0.02 14.88
CA ASN A 316 5.11 -1.18 15.75
C ASN A 316 4.84 -0.81 17.21
N GLY A 317 5.29 0.36 17.68
CA GLY A 317 4.98 0.89 19.00
C GLY A 317 3.47 1.09 19.21
N ILE A 318 2.81 1.79 18.29
CA ILE A 318 1.36 2.02 18.34
C ILE A 318 0.58 0.70 18.25
N MET A 319 1.04 -0.25 17.45
CA MET A 319 0.44 -1.59 17.38
C MET A 319 0.52 -2.32 18.72
N ALA A 320 1.68 -2.30 19.38
CA ALA A 320 1.86 -2.92 20.70
C ALA A 320 0.99 -2.25 21.77
N GLU A 321 0.88 -0.92 21.77
CA GLU A 321 -0.04 -0.19 22.65
C GLU A 321 -1.50 -0.56 22.38
N SER A 322 -1.89 -0.67 21.11
CA SER A 322 -3.24 -1.10 20.72
C SER A 322 -3.55 -2.52 21.20
N GLU A 323 -2.59 -3.44 21.10
CA GLU A 323 -2.67 -4.80 21.63
C GLU A 323 -2.86 -4.79 23.16
N SER A 324 -2.08 -3.98 23.86
CA SER A 324 -2.19 -3.79 25.33
C SER A 324 -3.57 -3.28 25.71
N TYR A 325 -4.05 -2.20 25.09
CA TYR A 325 -5.38 -1.65 25.37
C TYR A 325 -6.50 -2.64 25.05
N LYS A 326 -6.38 -3.44 23.98
CA LYS A 326 -7.35 -4.50 23.68
C LYS A 326 -7.37 -5.55 24.80
N SER A 327 -6.19 -5.97 25.26
CA SER A 327 -6.08 -6.95 26.35
C SER A 327 -6.69 -6.39 27.65
N GLU A 328 -6.40 -5.14 28.01
CA GLU A 328 -6.98 -4.46 29.16
C GLU A 328 -8.50 -4.37 29.04
N LEU A 329 -9.02 -3.98 27.87
CA LEU A 329 -10.46 -3.88 27.61
C LEU A 329 -11.12 -5.26 27.73
N GLU A 330 -10.44 -6.33 27.31
CA GLU A 330 -10.91 -7.69 27.52
C GLU A 330 -10.94 -8.07 29.01
N THR A 331 -9.90 -7.71 29.78
CA THR A 331 -9.93 -7.93 31.25
C THR A 331 -11.05 -7.15 31.93
N VAL A 332 -11.29 -5.90 31.53
CA VAL A 332 -12.38 -5.06 32.05
C VAL A 332 -13.73 -5.65 31.67
N ARG A 333 -13.89 -6.13 30.44
CA ARG A 333 -15.12 -6.84 30.01
C ARG A 333 -15.35 -8.10 30.82
N ARG A 334 -14.32 -8.91 31.07
CA ARG A 334 -14.42 -10.10 31.93
C ARG A 334 -14.81 -9.73 33.35
N LYS A 335 -14.19 -8.70 33.94
CA LYS A 335 -14.57 -8.18 35.27
C LYS A 335 -16.03 -7.70 35.28
N LEU A 336 -16.45 -6.90 34.30
CA LEU A 336 -17.83 -6.41 34.21
C LEU A 336 -18.84 -7.55 34.09
N ASN A 337 -18.53 -8.60 33.32
CA ASN A 337 -19.36 -9.78 33.21
C ASN A 337 -19.45 -10.54 34.54
N ASN A 338 -18.34 -10.69 35.25
CA ASN A 338 -18.31 -11.31 36.58
C ASN A 338 -19.13 -10.51 37.61
N TYR A 339 -19.24 -9.18 37.45
CA TYR A 339 -20.07 -8.32 38.31
C TYR A 339 -21.50 -8.09 37.79
N SER A 340 -21.93 -8.80 36.74
CA SER A 340 -23.26 -8.61 36.15
C SER A 340 -24.40 -8.97 37.11
N ASP A 341 -24.15 -9.90 38.04
CA ASP A 341 -25.11 -10.33 39.06
C ASP A 341 -25.13 -9.44 40.31
N TYR A 342 -24.28 -8.40 40.37
CA TYR A 342 -24.23 -7.49 41.52
C TYR A 342 -25.54 -6.72 41.74
N SER A 343 -26.29 -6.41 40.68
CA SER A 343 -27.62 -5.79 40.79
C SER A 343 -28.64 -6.72 41.44
N LYS A 344 -28.66 -7.99 41.03
CA LYS A 344 -29.53 -9.03 41.61
C LYS A 344 -29.15 -9.28 43.06
N LEU A 345 -27.86 -9.43 43.35
CA LEU A 345 -27.37 -9.61 44.71
C LEU A 345 -27.73 -8.40 45.58
N LYS A 346 -27.66 -7.17 45.05
CA LYS A 346 -28.09 -5.96 45.76
C LYS A 346 -29.60 -5.93 46.00
N GLU A 347 -30.41 -6.38 45.05
CA GLU A 347 -31.87 -6.50 45.21
C GLU A 347 -32.22 -7.59 46.24
N GLU A 348 -31.58 -8.75 46.17
CA GLU A 348 -31.73 -9.85 47.13
C GLU A 348 -31.28 -9.43 48.54
N LEU A 349 -30.16 -8.72 48.65
CA LEU A 349 -29.63 -8.22 49.93
C LEU A 349 -30.48 -7.05 50.46
N SER A 350 -31.04 -6.21 49.59
CA SER A 350 -32.02 -5.18 49.96
C SER A 350 -33.35 -5.81 50.42
N ALA A 351 -33.79 -6.89 49.78
CA ALA A 351 -34.96 -7.66 50.17
C ALA A 351 -34.71 -8.37 51.51
N LEU A 352 -33.56 -9.02 51.68
CA LEU A 352 -33.10 -9.60 52.94
C LEU A 352 -33.01 -8.54 54.02
N LYS A 353 -32.42 -7.37 53.76
CA LYS A 353 -32.39 -6.25 54.71
C LYS A 353 -33.79 -5.76 55.06
N LYS A 354 -34.71 -5.68 54.10
CA LYS A 354 -36.12 -5.32 54.36
C LYS A 354 -36.90 -6.38 55.12
N ILE A 355 -36.49 -7.65 55.04
CA ILE A 355 -37.15 -8.78 55.71
C ILE A 355 -36.56 -8.96 57.12
N GLU A 356 -35.24 -8.83 57.25
CA GLU A 356 -34.47 -8.96 58.49
C GLU A 356 -34.61 -7.72 59.38
N PHE A 357 -34.69 -6.52 58.78
CA PHE A 357 -34.92 -5.24 59.46
C PHE A 357 -36.28 -4.65 59.12
N GLY A 358 -37.31 -5.48 58.93
CA GLY A 358 -38.67 -5.02 58.61
C GLY A 358 -39.08 -3.82 59.45
N VAL A 359 -39.14 -2.64 58.81
CA VAL A 359 -39.68 -1.38 59.34
C VAL A 359 -39.40 -1.18 60.82
N ASN A 360 -38.18 -0.80 61.19
CA ASN A 360 -37.90 -0.22 62.51
C ASN A 360 -36.55 0.52 62.53
N GLU A 361 -36.29 1.32 61.51
CA GLU A 361 -35.07 2.13 61.43
C GLU A 361 -35.35 3.42 60.67
N ASP A 362 -36.22 4.26 61.25
CA ASP A 362 -36.15 5.72 61.08
C ASP A 362 -36.77 6.43 62.30
N ASP A 363 -36.55 5.86 63.49
CA ASP A 363 -36.75 6.53 64.78
C ASP A 363 -35.58 6.16 65.71
N SER A 364 -34.39 6.62 65.34
CA SER A 364 -33.30 6.74 66.29
C SER A 364 -32.41 7.92 65.91
N GLU A 365 -32.75 9.07 66.50
CA GLU A 365 -31.88 10.17 66.97
C GLU A 365 -32.53 11.53 66.68
N ASN A 366 -33.38 11.98 67.60
CA ASN A 366 -33.06 13.15 68.43
C ASN A 366 -34.14 13.38 69.50
N GLU A 367 -33.69 13.34 70.75
CA GLU A 367 -34.42 13.73 71.94
C GLU A 367 -34.92 15.18 71.84
N ASN A 368 -36.22 15.41 71.97
CA ASN A 368 -36.82 16.11 73.12
C ASN A 368 -38.19 16.68 72.74
N ASP A 369 -39.13 16.35 73.63
CA ASP A 369 -40.23 17.18 74.09
C ASP A 369 -41.64 16.98 73.50
N SER A 370 -42.52 16.65 74.43
CA SER A 370 -43.95 16.94 74.51
C SER A 370 -44.96 16.16 73.65
N GLU A 371 -45.51 15.16 74.33
CA GLU A 371 -46.87 14.60 74.30
C GLU A 371 -47.92 15.29 73.42
N GLY A 372 -48.61 14.47 72.62
CA GLY A 372 -49.99 14.72 72.20
C GLY A 372 -50.23 14.79 70.70
N LYS A 373 -50.14 13.64 69.99
CA LYS A 373 -50.86 13.36 68.71
C LYS A 373 -50.59 11.94 68.20
N ASN A 374 -51.09 10.93 68.89
CA ASN A 374 -50.99 9.53 68.45
C ASN A 374 -52.07 9.08 67.45
N ASP A 375 -53.05 9.91 67.08
CA ASP A 375 -54.08 9.54 66.09
C ASP A 375 -53.85 10.10 64.68
N ASN A 376 -53.14 11.23 64.54
CA ASN A 376 -53.01 11.90 63.23
C ASN A 376 -51.95 11.25 62.32
N THR A 377 -51.06 10.41 62.83
CA THR A 377 -50.00 9.75 62.05
C THR A 377 -50.49 8.48 61.37
N VAL A 378 -51.33 7.69 62.06
CA VAL A 378 -51.98 6.51 61.48
C VAL A 378 -53.03 6.91 60.45
N GLU A 379 -53.85 7.92 60.78
CA GLU A 379 -54.88 8.42 59.87
C GLU A 379 -54.26 9.12 58.64
N SER A 380 -53.18 9.90 58.81
CA SER A 380 -52.48 10.50 57.66
C SER A 380 -51.71 9.48 56.81
N SER A 381 -51.13 8.45 57.43
CA SER A 381 -50.48 7.34 56.71
C SER A 381 -51.51 6.54 55.91
N LEU A 382 -52.65 6.19 56.52
CA LEU A 382 -53.76 5.53 55.84
C LEU A 382 -54.38 6.41 54.74
N LEU A 383 -54.55 7.71 54.97
CA LEU A 383 -55.01 8.66 53.93
C LEU A 383 -54.00 8.77 52.78
N SER A 384 -52.70 8.79 53.06
CA SER A 384 -51.66 8.84 52.03
C SER A 384 -51.61 7.53 51.23
N ALA A 385 -51.74 6.38 51.89
CA ALA A 385 -51.80 5.07 51.28
C ALA A 385 -53.09 4.90 50.46
N ASN A 386 -54.23 5.35 50.99
CA ASN A 386 -55.51 5.34 50.26
C ASN A 386 -55.45 6.28 49.05
N LYS A 387 -54.85 7.46 49.17
CA LYS A 387 -54.62 8.39 48.05
C LYS A 387 -53.66 7.81 47.00
N LYS A 388 -52.62 7.10 47.42
CA LYS A 388 -51.67 6.40 46.53
C LYS A 388 -52.32 5.19 45.84
N LEU A 389 -53.13 4.43 46.57
CA LEU A 389 -53.94 3.35 46.01
C LEU A 389 -54.96 3.89 45.02
N GLN A 390 -55.69 4.96 45.36
CA GLN A 390 -56.61 5.64 44.45
C GLN A 390 -55.91 6.18 43.20
N ALA A 391 -54.71 6.76 43.34
CA ALA A 391 -53.90 7.21 42.19
C ALA A 391 -53.47 6.04 41.30
N SER A 392 -52.96 4.95 41.89
CA SER A 392 -52.60 3.75 41.14
C SER A 392 -53.81 3.09 40.47
N LEU A 393 -54.96 3.09 41.14
CA LEU A 393 -56.21 2.54 40.61
C LEU A 393 -56.75 3.42 39.48
N ALA A 394 -56.62 4.74 39.57
CA ALA A 394 -56.92 5.66 38.48
C ALA A 394 -55.98 5.47 37.28
N GLU A 395 -54.68 5.25 37.52
CA GLU A 395 -53.70 4.94 36.47
C GLU A 395 -54.01 3.60 35.79
N TYR A 396 -54.31 2.54 36.56
CA TYR A 396 -54.71 1.25 36.00
C TYR A 396 -56.05 1.34 35.24
N ARG A 397 -57.01 2.14 35.72
CA ARG A 397 -58.25 2.42 34.98
C ARG A 397 -57.96 3.14 33.66
N SER A 398 -57.13 4.18 33.68
CA SER A 398 -56.69 4.90 32.47
C SER A 398 -55.98 3.98 31.48
N LYS A 399 -55.10 3.10 31.96
CA LYS A 399 -54.40 2.13 31.13
C LYS A 399 -55.36 1.09 30.56
N SER A 400 -56.31 0.62 31.36
CA SER A 400 -57.37 -0.30 30.92
C SER A 400 -58.26 0.33 29.86
N THR A 401 -58.69 1.58 30.05
CA THR A 401 -59.49 2.29 29.04
C THR A 401 -58.70 2.55 27.77
N ALA A 402 -57.42 2.93 27.88
CA ALA A 402 -56.55 3.12 26.71
C ALA A 402 -56.34 1.80 25.93
N GLN A 403 -56.12 0.68 26.63
CA GLN A 403 -56.03 -0.64 26.00
C GLN A 403 -57.36 -1.08 25.39
N GLU A 404 -58.49 -0.74 26.00
CA GLU A 404 -59.82 -1.06 25.47
C GLU A 404 -60.14 -0.21 24.23
N GLU A 405 -59.74 1.06 24.21
CA GLU A 405 -59.80 1.93 23.03
C GLU A 405 -58.89 1.42 21.91
N GLU A 406 -57.66 1.01 22.21
CA GLU A 406 -56.75 0.41 21.23
C GLU A 406 -57.33 -0.89 20.66
N ARG A 407 -57.88 -1.77 21.52
CA ARG A 407 -58.57 -2.99 21.06
C ARG A 407 -59.79 -2.67 20.21
N ALA A 408 -60.57 -1.65 20.55
CA ALA A 408 -61.71 -1.20 19.75
C ALA A 408 -61.28 -0.65 18.38
N GLN A 409 -60.20 0.13 18.34
CA GLN A 409 -59.61 0.64 17.09
C GLN A 409 -59.07 -0.50 16.22
N LEU A 410 -58.33 -1.45 16.81
CA LEU A 410 -57.83 -2.62 16.10
C LEU A 410 -58.99 -3.45 15.55
N LYS A 411 -60.03 -3.70 16.35
CA LYS A 411 -61.23 -4.43 15.92
C LYS A 411 -61.92 -3.72 14.75
N LYS A 412 -62.07 -2.39 14.82
CA LYS A 412 -62.61 -1.58 13.71
C LYS A 412 -61.74 -1.69 12.45
N SER A 413 -60.43 -1.69 12.58
CA SER A 413 -59.51 -1.85 11.43
C SER A 413 -59.64 -3.24 10.80
N VAL A 414 -59.79 -4.28 11.62
CA VAL A 414 -60.01 -5.67 11.17
C VAL A 414 -61.36 -5.77 10.45
N ASP A 415 -62.41 -5.17 11.00
CA ASP A 415 -63.74 -5.19 10.37
C ASP A 415 -63.73 -4.41 9.03
N GLN A 416 -63.02 -3.28 8.95
CA GLN A 416 -62.81 -2.54 7.71
C GLN A 416 -62.03 -3.36 6.67
N LEU A 417 -60.99 -4.07 7.09
CA LEU A 417 -60.22 -4.95 6.20
C LEU A 417 -61.06 -6.14 5.73
N LYS A 418 -61.88 -6.74 6.61
CA LYS A 418 -62.83 -7.79 6.24
C LYS A 418 -63.87 -7.28 5.25
N GLN A 419 -64.41 -6.08 5.44
CA GLN A 419 -65.32 -5.46 4.46
C GLN A 419 -64.62 -5.24 3.12
N LYS A 420 -63.37 -4.75 3.11
CA LYS A 420 -62.59 -4.61 1.87
C LYS A 420 -62.35 -5.94 1.18
N ILE A 421 -62.00 -6.98 1.93
CA ILE A 421 -61.83 -8.33 1.40
C ILE A 421 -63.14 -8.82 0.79
N ALA A 422 -64.26 -8.71 1.50
CA ALA A 422 -65.57 -9.10 0.97
C ALA A 422 -65.94 -8.32 -0.31
N THR A 423 -65.67 -7.01 -0.38
CA THR A 423 -65.91 -6.24 -1.62
C THR A 423 -64.99 -6.63 -2.76
N LEU A 424 -63.75 -7.04 -2.46
CA LEU A 424 -62.79 -7.51 -3.46
C LEU A 424 -63.16 -8.92 -3.93
N GLU A 425 -63.63 -9.78 -3.04
CA GLU A 425 -64.16 -11.11 -3.36
C GLU A 425 -65.41 -10.98 -4.24
N GLU A 426 -66.36 -10.10 -3.91
CA GLU A 426 -67.54 -9.85 -4.75
C GLU A 426 -67.16 -9.23 -6.10
N ALA A 427 -66.18 -8.32 -6.13
CA ALA A 427 -65.68 -7.75 -7.38
C ALA A 427 -64.96 -8.80 -8.23
N ASN A 428 -64.18 -9.70 -7.62
CA ASN A 428 -63.54 -10.80 -8.31
C ASN A 428 -64.57 -11.80 -8.82
N GLU A 429 -65.59 -12.15 -8.03
CA GLU A 429 -66.68 -13.03 -8.48
C GLU A 429 -67.44 -12.41 -9.65
N LYS A 430 -67.68 -11.09 -9.64
CA LYS A 430 -68.24 -10.37 -10.80
C LYS A 430 -67.31 -10.41 -12.00
N LEU A 431 -66.00 -10.21 -11.80
CA LEU A 431 -65.02 -10.29 -12.88
C LEU A 431 -64.91 -11.71 -13.44
N GLU A 432 -65.00 -12.73 -12.58
CA GLU A 432 -65.02 -14.14 -12.99
C GLU A 432 -66.30 -14.46 -13.75
N MET A 433 -67.47 -14.03 -13.28
CA MET A 433 -68.74 -14.14 -14.03
C MET A 433 -68.72 -13.37 -15.35
N ASP A 434 -68.12 -12.18 -15.39
CA ASP A 434 -68.05 -11.38 -16.61
C ASP A 434 -67.00 -11.93 -17.59
N LEU A 435 -65.90 -12.52 -17.10
CA LEU A 435 -64.97 -13.29 -17.92
C LEU A 435 -65.60 -14.59 -18.42
N GLU A 436 -66.36 -15.29 -17.59
CA GLU A 436 -67.13 -16.47 -17.98
C GLU A 436 -68.15 -16.09 -19.06
N LYS A 437 -68.89 -14.99 -18.92
CA LYS A 437 -69.74 -14.47 -20.01
C LYS A 437 -68.94 -14.05 -21.25
N LEU A 438 -67.73 -13.53 -21.10
CA LEU A 438 -66.87 -13.17 -22.24
C LEU A 438 -66.32 -14.41 -22.94
N GLU A 439 -66.09 -15.51 -22.21
CA GLU A 439 -65.63 -16.81 -22.70
C GLU A 439 -66.78 -17.63 -23.31
N ASP A 440 -67.99 -17.56 -22.73
CA ASP A 440 -69.24 -18.10 -23.30
C ASP A 440 -69.70 -17.32 -24.53
N VAL A 441 -69.26 -16.06 -24.69
CA VAL A 441 -69.23 -15.38 -25.98
C VAL A 441 -68.01 -15.88 -26.77
N GLY A 442 -68.09 -17.16 -27.14
CA GLY A 442 -67.25 -17.77 -28.16
C GLY A 442 -67.26 -17.00 -29.49
N PRO A 443 -66.33 -17.30 -30.39
CA PRO A 443 -65.66 -16.36 -31.29
C PRO A 443 -66.58 -15.87 -32.41
N GLN A 444 -67.39 -14.85 -32.13
CA GLN A 444 -68.32 -14.31 -33.13
C GLN A 444 -68.53 -12.80 -33.04
N PHE A 445 -67.56 -12.05 -32.50
CA PHE A 445 -67.42 -10.65 -32.87
C PHE A 445 -66.06 -10.37 -33.49
N ASN A 446 -66.19 -10.13 -34.79
CA ASN A 446 -65.19 -9.94 -35.80
C ASN A 446 -64.41 -8.65 -35.58
N ASP A 447 -63.23 -8.67 -36.17
CA ASP A 447 -62.30 -7.57 -36.38
C ASP A 447 -62.95 -6.27 -36.90
N ALA A 448 -62.28 -5.17 -36.57
CA ALA A 448 -62.15 -3.98 -37.42
C ALA A 448 -63.39 -3.10 -37.67
N ALA A 449 -64.09 -2.69 -36.61
CA ALA A 449 -65.03 -1.57 -36.70
C ALA A 449 -64.96 -0.66 -35.45
N SER A 450 -63.90 0.15 -35.35
CA SER A 450 -63.97 1.57 -34.97
C SER A 450 -62.56 2.15 -34.81
N MET A 451 -61.97 2.48 -35.96
CA MET A 451 -60.99 3.55 -36.08
C MET A 451 -61.62 4.86 -35.59
N MET A 452 -61.39 5.27 -34.35
CA MET A 452 -61.47 6.67 -33.92
C MET A 452 -61.02 6.82 -32.47
N SER A 453 -60.18 7.81 -32.21
CA SER A 453 -59.82 8.32 -30.89
C SER A 453 -58.72 7.57 -30.12
N GLY A 454 -57.55 7.43 -30.74
CA GLY A 454 -56.28 7.42 -30.00
C GLY A 454 -55.99 8.81 -29.44
N VAL A 455 -56.75 9.24 -28.42
CA VAL A 455 -56.53 10.50 -27.72
C VAL A 455 -55.47 10.28 -26.65
N THR A 456 -54.22 10.51 -27.08
CA THR A 456 -53.27 11.27 -26.26
C THR A 456 -53.92 12.62 -25.96
N ARG A 457 -54.22 12.88 -24.68
CA ARG A 457 -54.01 14.17 -23.99
C ARG A 457 -54.82 14.28 -22.69
N GLN A 458 -54.14 14.92 -21.74
CA GLN A 458 -54.68 15.73 -20.63
C GLN A 458 -55.12 14.95 -19.38
N MET A 459 -54.56 15.12 -18.17
CA MET A 459 -53.75 16.22 -17.61
C MET A 459 -54.11 17.59 -18.17
N ASN A 460 -55.27 18.10 -17.74
CA ASN A 460 -55.45 19.49 -17.34
C ASN A 460 -56.87 19.63 -16.79
N SER A 461 -56.97 20.00 -15.51
CA SER A 461 -57.20 21.39 -15.09
C SER A 461 -58.70 21.63 -14.98
N ARG A 462 -59.21 22.29 -13.95
CA ARG A 462 -59.20 23.75 -13.74
C ARG A 462 -59.81 23.96 -12.34
N THR A 463 -59.57 25.03 -11.59
CA THR A 463 -59.73 26.44 -11.97
C THR A 463 -59.06 27.26 -10.86
N SER A 464 -57.98 28.00 -11.15
CA SER A 464 -57.94 29.47 -11.35
C SER A 464 -58.02 30.26 -10.02
N HIS A 465 -57.08 31.13 -9.64
CA HIS A 465 -56.57 32.28 -10.39
C HIS A 465 -55.21 32.76 -9.86
N ARG A 466 -54.49 33.44 -10.76
CA ARG A 466 -53.30 34.26 -10.54
C ARG A 466 -53.61 35.50 -9.69
N ILE A 467 -52.59 36.05 -9.02
CA ILE A 467 -52.14 37.47 -8.98
C ILE A 467 -51.08 37.58 -7.84
N SER A 468 -49.86 38.00 -8.20
CA SER A 468 -48.80 38.55 -7.32
C SER A 468 -49.08 40.05 -7.04
N PRO A 469 -48.27 40.86 -6.30
CA PRO A 469 -47.20 40.67 -5.28
C PRO A 469 -47.41 41.63 -4.05
N THR A 470 -46.39 41.82 -3.18
CA THR A 470 -46.25 42.91 -2.15
C THR A 470 -47.30 42.87 -1.01
N SER A 471 -47.13 43.28 0.25
CA SER A 471 -46.20 44.08 1.06
C SER A 471 -46.54 43.76 2.54
N SER A 472 -45.57 43.67 3.45
CA SER A 472 -45.31 44.64 4.54
C SER A 472 -46.42 44.83 5.60
N ILE A 473 -45.97 44.88 6.86
CA ILE A 473 -46.41 45.83 7.91
C ILE A 473 -47.70 45.49 8.71
N ILE A 474 -47.47 45.13 9.98
CA ILE A 474 -48.07 45.72 11.21
C ILE A 474 -49.59 45.70 11.36
N GLY A 475 -50.07 45.17 12.49
CA GLY A 475 -51.43 45.47 12.98
C GLY A 475 -51.97 44.49 14.01
N ILE A 476 -51.78 44.82 15.29
CA ILE A 476 -52.40 44.36 16.54
C ILE A 476 -53.93 44.74 16.53
N PRO A 477 -54.83 44.38 17.48
CA PRO A 477 -55.22 43.15 18.20
C PRO A 477 -56.75 42.85 17.99
N GLU A 478 -57.40 42.16 18.95
CA GLU A 478 -58.84 42.27 19.34
C GLU A 478 -59.71 41.06 18.99
N GLU A 479 -59.88 40.11 19.92
CA GLU A 479 -60.95 39.94 20.94
C GLU A 479 -62.15 39.13 20.40
N GLY A 480 -62.60 38.14 21.19
CA GLY A 480 -63.75 37.29 20.84
C GLY A 480 -63.78 35.94 21.55
N GLU A 481 -63.86 35.99 22.88
CA GLU A 481 -64.49 35.05 23.81
C GLU A 481 -64.70 33.57 23.41
N LEU A 482 -64.05 32.66 24.15
CA LEU A 482 -64.80 31.70 24.98
C LEU A 482 -63.94 31.17 26.13
N THR A 483 -64.33 31.54 27.34
CA THR A 483 -63.88 30.99 28.61
C THR A 483 -64.22 29.51 28.77
N SER A 484 -63.21 28.73 29.15
CA SER A 484 -63.22 27.73 30.25
C SER A 484 -62.45 26.47 29.87
N LEU A 485 -61.51 26.08 30.74
CA LEU A 485 -60.73 24.82 30.73
C LEU A 485 -59.61 24.68 29.67
N SER A 486 -58.52 25.46 29.77
CA SER A 486 -57.26 25.06 29.13
C SER A 486 -56.01 25.65 29.82
N GLY A 487 -55.70 25.16 31.01
CA GLY A 487 -54.50 25.54 31.77
C GLY A 487 -53.20 24.80 31.37
N ASN A 488 -53.29 23.74 30.54
CA ASN A 488 -52.13 22.87 30.25
C ASN A 488 -51.79 22.72 28.75
N GLN A 489 -52.56 23.29 27.82
CA GLN A 489 -52.26 23.18 26.38
C GLN A 489 -51.44 24.36 25.82
N SER A 490 -51.39 25.51 26.50
CA SER A 490 -50.67 26.69 26.01
C SER A 490 -49.14 26.62 26.19
N THR A 491 -48.63 25.73 27.04
CA THR A 491 -47.19 25.54 27.26
C THR A 491 -46.58 24.47 26.36
N ILE A 492 -47.37 23.46 25.94
CA ILE A 492 -46.86 22.35 25.13
C ILE A 492 -46.78 22.69 23.64
N LEU A 493 -47.71 23.48 23.11
CA LEU A 493 -47.70 23.91 21.70
C LEU A 493 -46.44 24.72 21.33
N PRO A 494 -46.00 25.72 22.12
CA PRO A 494 -44.75 26.44 21.87
C PRO A 494 -43.49 25.56 21.93
N ILE A 495 -43.52 24.52 22.76
CA ILE A 495 -42.41 23.57 22.89
C ILE A 495 -42.37 22.64 21.68
N VAL A 496 -43.53 22.12 21.26
CA VAL A 496 -43.65 21.26 20.07
C VAL A 496 -43.34 22.04 18.79
N THR A 497 -43.73 23.31 18.68
CA THR A 497 -43.34 24.15 17.53
C THR A 497 -41.83 24.41 17.52
N LYS A 498 -41.20 24.74 18.65
CA LYS A 498 -39.73 24.87 18.74
C LYS A 498 -39.00 23.56 18.42
N GLN A 499 -39.51 22.43 18.91
CA GLN A 499 -38.95 21.11 18.59
C GLN A 499 -39.08 20.81 17.09
N ARG A 500 -40.26 21.01 16.51
CA ARG A 500 -40.51 20.87 15.07
C ARG A 500 -39.59 21.76 14.24
N ASP A 501 -39.42 23.02 14.64
CA ASP A 501 -38.59 23.97 13.91
C ASP A 501 -37.10 23.60 14.03
N ARG A 502 -36.66 23.08 15.19
CA ARG A 502 -35.33 22.50 15.36
C ARG A 502 -35.12 21.25 14.52
N PHE A 503 -36.10 20.36 14.44
CA PHE A 503 -36.07 19.19 13.56
C PHE A 503 -36.05 19.60 12.09
N ARG A 504 -36.80 20.63 11.70
CA ARG A 504 -36.81 21.17 10.35
C ARG A 504 -35.47 21.79 9.97
N SER A 505 -34.85 22.56 10.88
CA SER A 505 -33.51 23.10 10.69
C SER A 505 -32.49 21.98 10.56
N ARG A 506 -32.51 20.99 11.46
CA ARG A 506 -31.60 19.83 11.39
C ARG A 506 -31.78 19.03 10.11
N ASN A 507 -33.02 18.85 9.64
CA ASN A 507 -33.29 18.15 8.41
C ASN A 507 -32.80 18.94 7.18
N MET A 508 -32.97 20.26 7.18
CA MET A 508 -32.44 21.14 6.14
C MET A 508 -30.89 21.13 6.12
N ASP A 509 -30.25 21.12 7.29
CA ASP A 509 -28.79 21.02 7.40
C ASP A 509 -28.28 19.64 6.93
N LEU A 510 -28.98 18.55 7.28
CA LEU A 510 -28.68 17.20 6.81
C LEU A 510 -28.85 17.09 5.29
N GLU A 511 -29.93 17.62 4.73
CA GLU A 511 -30.14 17.68 3.28
C GLU A 511 -29.04 18.48 2.58
N LYS A 512 -28.59 19.60 3.17
CA LYS A 512 -27.48 20.40 2.66
C LYS A 512 -26.16 19.61 2.69
N GLN A 513 -25.87 18.91 3.78
CA GLN A 513 -24.68 18.06 3.89
C GLN A 513 -24.71 16.90 2.89
N VAL A 514 -25.87 16.27 2.67
CA VAL A 514 -26.03 15.21 1.67
C VAL A 514 -25.84 15.75 0.25
N ARG A 515 -26.38 16.93 -0.07
CA ARG A 515 -26.16 17.58 -1.37
C ARG A 515 -24.69 17.94 -1.57
N GLN A 516 -24.03 18.45 -0.54
CA GLN A 516 -22.60 18.77 -0.59
C GLN A 516 -21.74 17.52 -0.79
N GLY A 517 -21.97 16.46 0.00
CA GLY A 517 -21.25 15.19 -0.15
C GLY A 517 -21.46 14.53 -1.51
N ASN A 518 -22.67 14.62 -2.09
CA ASN A 518 -22.92 14.13 -3.45
C ASN A 518 -22.20 14.97 -4.52
N SER A 519 -22.08 16.28 -4.34
CA SER A 519 -21.31 17.16 -5.23
C SER A 519 -19.81 16.85 -5.16
N GLU A 520 -19.26 16.68 -3.95
CA GLU A 520 -17.87 16.29 -3.72
C GLU A 520 -17.57 14.91 -4.30
N LYS A 521 -18.46 13.93 -4.13
CA LYS A 521 -18.37 12.62 -4.77
C LYS A 521 -18.39 12.71 -6.30
N GLY A 522 -19.18 13.63 -6.86
CA GLY A 522 -19.19 13.94 -8.29
C GLY A 522 -17.84 14.48 -8.77
N LYS A 523 -17.26 15.45 -8.05
CA LYS A 523 -15.95 16.03 -8.35
C LYS A 523 -14.83 14.99 -8.28
N LEU A 524 -14.79 14.19 -7.22
CA LEU A 524 -13.79 13.12 -7.05
C LEU A 524 -13.91 12.06 -8.14
N LYS A 525 -15.12 11.69 -8.58
CA LYS A 525 -15.30 10.77 -9.71
C LYS A 525 -14.77 11.34 -11.02
N LEU A 526 -15.00 12.62 -11.28
CA LEU A 526 -14.47 13.29 -12.48
C LEU A 526 -12.94 13.37 -12.42
N GLU A 527 -12.38 13.68 -11.26
CA GLU A 527 -10.93 13.71 -11.05
C GLU A 527 -10.30 12.32 -11.23
N ILE A 528 -10.89 11.26 -10.66
CA ILE A 528 -10.45 9.88 -10.89
C ILE A 528 -10.52 9.53 -12.39
N SER A 529 -11.58 9.93 -13.09
CA SER A 529 -11.69 9.68 -14.53
C SER A 529 -10.61 10.43 -15.32
N LYS A 530 -10.31 11.67 -14.93
CA LYS A 530 -9.26 12.50 -15.53
C LYS A 530 -7.88 11.88 -15.28
N LEU A 531 -7.55 11.56 -14.04
CA LEU A 531 -6.29 10.92 -13.65
C LEU A 531 -6.11 9.56 -14.34
N LYS A 532 -7.16 8.75 -14.47
CA LYS A 532 -7.10 7.50 -15.25
C LYS A 532 -6.75 7.75 -16.71
N GLY A 533 -7.37 8.75 -17.35
CA GLY A 533 -7.08 9.13 -18.73
C GLY A 533 -5.67 9.71 -18.92
N ASP A 534 -5.19 10.49 -17.94
CA ASP A 534 -3.84 11.05 -17.96
C ASP A 534 -2.79 9.94 -17.73
N ASN A 535 -3.06 8.98 -16.84
CA ASN A 535 -2.21 7.82 -16.60
C ASN A 535 -2.13 6.91 -17.84
N THR A 536 -3.23 6.68 -18.56
CA THR A 536 -3.20 5.91 -19.82
C THR A 536 -2.40 6.63 -20.91
N LYS A 537 -2.53 7.96 -21.02
CA LYS A 537 -1.73 8.77 -21.95
C LYS A 537 -0.25 8.81 -21.58
N LEU A 538 0.07 8.79 -20.28
CA LEU A 538 1.44 8.71 -19.81
C LEU A 538 2.04 7.35 -20.17
N TYR A 539 1.29 6.27 -19.97
CA TYR A 539 1.69 4.92 -20.38
C TYR A 539 1.90 4.83 -21.90
N GLU A 540 1.00 5.40 -22.70
CA GLU A 540 1.18 5.58 -24.14
C GLU A 540 2.51 6.26 -24.47
N ARG A 541 2.78 7.42 -23.86
CA ARG A 541 4.00 8.19 -24.09
C ARG A 541 5.26 7.43 -23.69
N ILE A 542 5.23 6.73 -22.55
CA ILE A 542 6.33 5.87 -22.09
C ILE A 542 6.57 4.76 -23.12
N ARG A 543 5.51 4.09 -23.59
CA ARG A 543 5.62 3.03 -24.60
C ARG A 543 6.14 3.55 -25.94
N TYR A 544 5.67 4.73 -26.39
CA TYR A 544 6.18 5.38 -27.60
C TYR A 544 7.66 5.75 -27.47
N LEU A 545 8.09 6.27 -26.31
CA LEU A 545 9.50 6.59 -26.05
C LEU A 545 10.36 5.33 -25.95
N GLN A 546 9.87 4.27 -25.30
CA GLN A 546 10.54 2.96 -25.25
C GLN A 546 10.68 2.33 -26.64
N ALA A 547 9.65 2.44 -27.49
CA ALA A 547 9.70 1.96 -28.88
C ALA A 547 10.71 2.74 -29.74
N TYR A 548 10.89 4.03 -29.48
CA TYR A 548 11.89 4.86 -30.16
C TYR A 548 13.31 4.61 -29.64
N ASN A 549 13.44 4.22 -28.36
CA ASN A 549 14.72 3.94 -27.71
C ASN A 549 15.19 2.47 -27.87
N GLY A 550 14.79 1.82 -28.97
CA GLY A 550 14.93 0.38 -29.24
C GLY A 550 16.35 -0.17 -29.42
N SER A 551 17.27 0.12 -28.49
CA SER A 551 18.64 -0.42 -28.47
C SER A 551 19.27 -0.48 -27.07
N ALA A 552 18.49 -0.67 -26.00
CA ALA A 552 19.05 -0.97 -24.70
C ALA A 552 18.30 -2.13 -24.03
N THR A 553 19.08 -3.16 -23.71
CA THR A 553 18.78 -4.38 -22.94
C THR A 553 17.67 -4.27 -21.89
N PRO A 554 16.85 -5.33 -21.68
CA PRO A 554 15.84 -5.35 -20.63
C PRO A 554 16.52 -5.48 -19.26
N ALA A 555 16.70 -4.34 -18.57
CA ALA A 555 17.12 -4.33 -17.19
C ALA A 555 15.98 -4.85 -16.30
N THR A 556 16.18 -6.06 -15.82
CA THR A 556 15.33 -6.70 -14.80
C THR A 556 15.61 -6.07 -13.45
N SER A 557 14.65 -5.33 -12.92
CA SER A 557 14.41 -5.19 -11.48
C SER A 557 12.96 -4.76 -11.25
N LYS A 558 12.06 -5.74 -11.10
CA LYS A 558 10.72 -5.49 -10.56
C LYS A 558 10.84 -5.31 -9.04
N PRO A 559 10.49 -4.16 -8.46
CA PRO A 559 10.12 -4.12 -7.05
C PRO A 559 8.72 -4.72 -6.92
N GLU A 560 8.47 -5.47 -5.83
CA GLU A 560 7.13 -5.92 -5.41
C GLU A 560 6.27 -4.71 -4.98
N GLY A 561 5.96 -3.82 -5.92
CA GLY A 561 4.91 -2.84 -5.83
C GLY A 561 3.76 -3.30 -6.71
N VAL A 562 2.53 -3.19 -6.19
CA VAL A 562 1.26 -3.53 -6.86
C VAL A 562 1.34 -3.26 -8.36
N ASP A 563 0.89 -4.23 -9.15
CA ASP A 563 0.96 -4.33 -10.62
C ASP A 563 0.07 -3.28 -11.33
N VAL A 564 0.22 -2.02 -10.95
CA VAL A 564 -0.51 -0.86 -11.46
C VAL A 564 -0.15 -0.63 -12.92
N GLU A 565 1.11 -0.89 -13.30
CA GLU A 565 1.56 -0.81 -14.68
C GLU A 565 0.93 -1.88 -15.57
N SER A 566 0.74 -3.13 -15.11
CA SER A 566 0.00 -4.11 -15.92
C SER A 566 -1.47 -3.77 -16.06
N GLN A 567 -2.07 -3.14 -15.05
CA GLN A 567 -3.48 -2.73 -15.13
C GLN A 567 -3.68 -1.68 -16.22
N TYR A 568 -2.81 -0.67 -16.29
CA TYR A 568 -2.85 0.35 -17.36
C TYR A 568 -2.37 -0.20 -18.70
N SER A 569 -1.40 -1.11 -18.71
CA SER A 569 -0.97 -1.85 -19.90
C SER A 569 -2.13 -2.63 -20.53
N ARG A 570 -2.89 -3.37 -19.72
CA ARG A 570 -4.04 -4.15 -20.18
C ARG A 570 -5.15 -3.27 -20.74
N VAL A 571 -5.46 -2.17 -20.06
CA VAL A 571 -6.47 -1.18 -20.51
C VAL A 571 -6.02 -0.54 -21.83
N TYR A 572 -4.74 -0.22 -21.97
CA TYR A 572 -4.17 0.30 -23.20
C TYR A 572 -4.24 -0.72 -24.36
N GLU A 573 -3.80 -1.96 -24.14
CA GLU A 573 -3.83 -3.01 -25.16
C GLU A 573 -5.27 -3.40 -25.56
N GLU A 574 -6.19 -3.37 -24.60
CA GLU A 574 -7.61 -3.53 -24.86
C GLU A 574 -8.19 -2.39 -25.70
N SER A 575 -7.74 -1.15 -25.48
CA SER A 575 -8.13 0.00 -26.30
C SER A 575 -7.52 -0.04 -27.71
N LEU A 576 -6.34 -0.64 -27.88
CA LEU A 576 -5.64 -0.72 -29.16
C LEU A 576 -6.17 -1.86 -30.06
N HIS A 577 -6.58 -2.99 -29.48
CA HIS A 577 -7.04 -4.16 -30.22
C HIS A 577 -8.32 -4.79 -29.66
N PRO A 578 -9.49 -4.13 -29.83
CA PRO A 578 -10.77 -4.64 -29.32
C PRO A 578 -11.17 -6.00 -29.94
N ILE A 579 -10.80 -6.25 -31.20
CA ILE A 579 -11.15 -7.49 -31.93
C ILE A 579 -10.20 -8.65 -31.59
N ALA A 580 -8.92 -8.37 -31.30
CA ALA A 580 -7.95 -9.41 -30.94
C ALA A 580 -8.26 -10.00 -29.56
N ASN A 581 -8.64 -9.15 -28.61
CA ASN A 581 -9.11 -9.58 -27.29
C ASN A 581 -10.41 -10.38 -27.38
N PHE A 582 -11.34 -9.98 -28.25
CA PHE A 582 -12.55 -10.77 -28.50
C PHE A 582 -12.21 -12.17 -29.02
N ARG A 583 -11.33 -12.27 -30.02
CA ARG A 583 -10.88 -13.56 -30.59
C ARG A 583 -10.14 -14.43 -29.57
N GLN A 584 -9.32 -13.82 -28.71
CA GLN A 584 -8.58 -14.54 -27.66
C GLN A 584 -9.53 -15.03 -26.56
N ASN A 585 -10.50 -14.21 -26.15
CA ASN A 585 -11.55 -14.62 -25.23
C ASN A 585 -12.45 -15.71 -25.83
N GLU A 586 -12.78 -15.63 -27.12
CA GLU A 586 -13.54 -16.65 -27.82
C GLU A 586 -12.76 -17.97 -27.91
N LEU A 587 -11.47 -17.92 -28.22
CA LEU A 587 -10.58 -19.10 -28.19
C LEU A 587 -10.47 -19.71 -26.79
N ASN A 588 -10.36 -18.89 -25.75
CA ASN A 588 -10.36 -19.35 -24.36
C ASN A 588 -11.72 -19.94 -23.96
N HIS A 589 -12.81 -19.36 -24.46
CA HIS A 589 -14.17 -19.86 -24.29
C HIS A 589 -14.36 -21.23 -24.95
N TYR A 590 -13.89 -21.41 -26.19
CA TYR A 590 -13.93 -22.70 -26.89
C TYR A 590 -13.04 -23.76 -26.23
N LYS A 591 -11.82 -23.41 -25.81
CA LYS A 591 -10.93 -24.31 -25.06
C LYS A 591 -11.56 -24.74 -23.74
N ASN A 592 -12.23 -23.84 -23.03
CA ASN A 592 -12.82 -24.16 -21.73
C ASN A 592 -14.17 -24.88 -21.84
N LYS A 593 -14.92 -24.71 -22.94
CA LYS A 593 -16.21 -25.41 -23.14
C LYS A 593 -16.09 -26.78 -23.79
N LYS A 594 -15.01 -27.08 -24.54
CA LYS A 594 -14.84 -28.38 -25.22
C LYS A 594 -14.03 -29.43 -24.45
N LEU A 595 -13.40 -29.07 -23.31
CA LEU A 595 -12.63 -30.04 -22.51
C LEU A 595 -13.55 -30.81 -21.55
N SER A 596 -13.41 -32.13 -21.55
CA SER A 596 -14.09 -33.05 -20.64
C SER A 596 -13.76 -32.70 -19.17
N ALA A 597 -14.67 -32.99 -18.24
CA ALA A 597 -14.45 -32.69 -16.82
C ALA A 597 -13.19 -33.35 -16.25
N LEU A 598 -12.85 -34.55 -16.75
CA LEU A 598 -11.61 -35.26 -16.42
C LEU A 598 -10.37 -34.58 -17.00
N GLU A 599 -10.45 -34.07 -18.23
CA GLU A 599 -9.37 -33.31 -18.85
C GLU A 599 -9.14 -31.99 -18.11
N LYS A 600 -10.19 -31.33 -17.62
CA LYS A 600 -10.07 -30.11 -16.80
C LYS A 600 -9.39 -30.37 -15.46
N LEU A 601 -9.72 -31.50 -14.83
CA LEU A 601 -9.09 -31.92 -13.59
C LEU A 601 -7.61 -32.26 -13.82
N PHE A 602 -7.29 -32.98 -14.89
CA PHE A 602 -5.91 -33.26 -15.29
C PHE A 602 -5.13 -32.00 -15.64
N LEU A 603 -5.73 -31.06 -16.39
CA LEU A 603 -5.05 -29.82 -16.79
C LEU A 603 -4.83 -28.87 -15.59
N SER A 604 -5.74 -28.88 -14.62
CA SER A 604 -5.58 -28.18 -13.35
C SER A 604 -4.44 -28.80 -12.53
N PHE A 605 -4.42 -30.13 -12.41
CA PHE A 605 -3.37 -30.86 -11.72
C PHE A 605 -2.00 -30.69 -12.39
N ALA A 606 -1.96 -30.79 -13.72
CA ALA A 606 -0.75 -30.57 -14.51
C ALA A 606 -0.24 -29.14 -14.40
N LYS A 607 -1.12 -28.13 -14.38
CA LYS A 607 -0.71 -26.74 -14.14
C LYS A 607 -0.12 -26.55 -12.74
N VAL A 608 -0.73 -27.11 -11.70
CA VAL A 608 -0.20 -27.03 -10.32
C VAL A 608 1.18 -27.72 -10.21
N ILE A 609 1.38 -28.83 -10.92
CA ILE A 609 2.67 -29.52 -10.96
C ILE A 609 3.71 -28.77 -11.78
N LEU A 610 3.35 -28.17 -12.92
CA LEU A 610 4.29 -27.45 -13.79
C LEU A 610 4.58 -26.01 -13.33
N GLN A 611 3.71 -25.40 -12.52
CA GLN A 611 3.84 -24.01 -12.13
C GLN A 611 4.98 -23.76 -11.14
N ASN A 612 5.34 -24.73 -10.29
CA ASN A 612 6.34 -24.53 -9.24
C ASN A 612 7.50 -25.53 -9.34
N LYS A 613 8.74 -25.06 -9.13
CA LYS A 613 9.94 -25.90 -9.26
C LYS A 613 9.96 -27.02 -8.21
N THR A 614 9.40 -26.76 -7.02
CA THR A 614 9.29 -27.70 -5.90
C THR A 614 8.22 -28.77 -6.16
N THR A 615 7.05 -28.40 -6.67
CA THR A 615 5.97 -29.35 -7.02
C THR A 615 6.42 -30.31 -8.13
N ARG A 616 7.21 -29.83 -9.08
CA ARG A 616 7.85 -30.67 -10.10
C ARG A 616 8.80 -31.72 -9.52
N MET A 617 9.62 -31.37 -8.52
CA MET A 617 10.53 -32.32 -7.87
C MET A 617 9.76 -33.36 -7.04
N VAL A 618 8.73 -32.93 -6.31
CA VAL A 618 7.88 -33.85 -5.52
C VAL A 618 7.15 -34.85 -6.41
N PHE A 619 6.62 -34.41 -7.56
CA PHE A 619 5.99 -35.30 -8.53
C PHE A 619 6.98 -36.32 -9.12
N LEU A 620 8.21 -35.90 -9.42
CA LEU A 620 9.26 -36.81 -9.90
C LEU A 620 9.62 -37.87 -8.85
N PHE A 621 9.77 -37.48 -7.58
CA PHE A 621 9.99 -38.41 -6.48
C PHE A 621 8.80 -39.36 -6.28
N TYR A 622 7.57 -38.86 -6.41
CA TYR A 622 6.36 -39.69 -6.35
C TYR A 622 6.34 -40.74 -7.46
N CYS A 623 6.66 -40.37 -8.71
CA CYS A 623 6.75 -41.31 -9.82
C CYS A 623 7.85 -42.36 -9.61
N ILE A 624 9.04 -41.96 -9.15
CA ILE A 624 10.14 -42.89 -8.84
C ILE A 624 9.75 -43.84 -7.69
N GLY A 625 9.11 -43.31 -6.64
CA GLY A 625 8.63 -44.11 -5.51
C GLY A 625 7.59 -45.14 -5.93
N LEU A 626 6.65 -44.76 -6.80
CA LEU A 626 5.65 -45.68 -7.36
C LEU A 626 6.31 -46.78 -8.20
N HIS A 627 7.27 -46.43 -9.06
CA HIS A 627 8.02 -47.43 -9.84
C HIS A 627 8.84 -48.34 -8.92
N GLY A 628 9.44 -47.82 -7.84
CA GLY A 628 10.14 -48.60 -6.84
C GLY A 628 9.23 -49.56 -6.08
N LEU A 629 8.00 -49.13 -5.75
CA LEU A 629 7.00 -49.96 -5.09
C LEU A 629 6.48 -51.07 -6.01
N VAL A 630 6.20 -50.74 -7.28
CA VAL A 630 5.82 -51.73 -8.29
C VAL A 630 6.98 -52.72 -8.52
N PHE A 631 8.21 -52.24 -8.58
CA PHE A 631 9.39 -53.09 -8.72
C PHE A 631 9.55 -54.01 -7.50
N MET A 632 9.38 -53.50 -6.28
CA MET A 632 9.38 -54.31 -5.05
C MET A 632 8.24 -55.32 -5.02
N MET A 633 7.04 -54.96 -5.49
CA MET A 633 5.91 -55.90 -5.62
C MET A 633 6.20 -56.97 -6.66
N CYS A 634 6.76 -56.63 -7.82
CA CYS A 634 7.21 -57.61 -8.79
C CYS A 634 8.32 -58.49 -8.23
N MET A 635 9.30 -57.94 -7.50
CA MET A 635 10.37 -58.71 -6.85
C MET A 635 9.84 -59.64 -5.76
N TYR A 636 8.84 -59.19 -5.00
CA TYR A 636 8.16 -59.99 -4.00
C TYR A 636 7.35 -61.12 -4.64
N VAL A 637 6.60 -60.84 -5.70
CA VAL A 637 5.86 -61.86 -6.47
C VAL A 637 6.82 -62.83 -7.15
N ILE A 638 7.95 -62.39 -7.67
CA ILE A 638 9.00 -63.25 -8.25
C ILE A 638 9.67 -64.10 -7.15
N ASN A 639 9.95 -63.55 -5.96
CA ASN A 639 10.47 -64.33 -4.83
C ASN A 639 9.46 -65.36 -4.32
N LEU A 640 8.16 -65.02 -4.29
CA LEU A 640 7.09 -65.95 -3.93
C LEU A 640 6.87 -67.02 -5.01
N SER A 641 7.13 -66.69 -6.28
CA SER A 641 7.06 -67.61 -7.42
C SER A 641 8.34 -68.43 -7.62
N GLY A 642 9.42 -68.13 -6.88
CA GLY A 642 10.72 -68.80 -6.96
C GLY A 642 10.76 -70.25 -6.42
N TYR A 643 9.63 -70.76 -5.91
CA TYR A 643 9.50 -72.14 -5.41
C TYR A 643 8.69 -73.10 -6.31
N MET A 644 8.32 -72.71 -7.53
CA MET A 644 7.73 -73.66 -8.48
C MET A 644 8.25 -73.44 -9.90
N THR A 645 8.98 -74.42 -10.41
CA THR A 645 9.16 -74.67 -11.85
C THR A 645 8.60 -76.06 -12.16
N PRO A 646 8.41 -76.41 -13.44
CA PRO A 646 7.28 -76.08 -14.29
C PRO A 646 6.39 -77.30 -14.51
N GLU A 647 5.08 -77.13 -14.75
CA GLU A 647 4.24 -78.22 -15.30
C GLU A 647 3.55 -77.77 -16.59
N VAL A 648 3.74 -78.62 -17.59
CA VAL A 648 3.29 -78.52 -18.98
C VAL A 648 1.89 -79.10 -19.06
N GLY A 649 0.95 -78.45 -19.77
CA GLY A 649 -0.33 -79.07 -20.09
C GLY A 649 -1.50 -78.08 -20.18
N ILE A 650 -1.80 -77.56 -21.37
CA ILE A 650 -2.92 -78.05 -22.22
C ILE A 650 -4.28 -77.61 -21.63
N VAL A 651 -4.81 -76.44 -22.01
CA VAL A 651 -5.65 -76.15 -23.21
C VAL A 651 -7.14 -76.02 -22.83
N GLN A 652 -7.81 -75.14 -23.59
CA GLN A 652 -9.26 -75.00 -23.83
C GLN A 652 -10.06 -74.16 -22.81
N SER A 653 -10.93 -73.24 -23.23
CA SER A 653 -11.38 -72.87 -24.58
C SER A 653 -12.19 -71.56 -24.54
N ALA A 654 -12.14 -70.86 -25.68
CA ALA A 654 -13.24 -70.15 -26.36
C ALA A 654 -13.93 -68.96 -25.64
N LYS A 655 -13.91 -67.75 -26.23
CA LYS A 655 -14.81 -67.25 -27.32
C LYS A 655 -16.28 -67.27 -26.86
N SER A 656 -17.11 -66.24 -26.99
CA SER A 656 -17.31 -65.21 -28.03
C SER A 656 -18.40 -64.25 -27.52
N SER A 657 -18.47 -62.98 -27.93
CA SER A 657 -19.33 -62.51 -29.03
C SER A 657 -19.13 -60.99 -29.18
N ALA A 658 -18.67 -60.48 -30.33
CA ALA A 658 -19.45 -59.80 -31.41
C ALA A 658 -20.02 -58.44 -30.97
N ASN A 659 -19.86 -57.32 -31.68
CA ASN A 659 -20.13 -57.02 -33.10
C ASN A 659 -19.37 -55.70 -33.43
N ALA A 660 -18.69 -55.52 -34.56
CA ALA A 660 -19.11 -55.42 -35.97
C ALA A 660 -19.32 -53.97 -36.46
N ASN A 661 -18.81 -53.74 -37.68
CA ASN A 661 -18.84 -52.58 -38.57
C ASN A 661 -17.90 -51.40 -38.24
N GLY A 662 -16.99 -50.94 -39.11
CA GLY A 662 -16.77 -51.24 -40.54
C GLY A 662 -16.60 -49.93 -41.33
N GLY A 663 -15.51 -49.84 -42.12
CA GLY A 663 -15.30 -48.82 -43.15
C GLY A 663 -13.98 -48.04 -42.98
N LEU A 664 -12.87 -48.50 -43.58
CA LEU A 664 -12.36 -48.12 -44.92
C LEU A 664 -11.76 -46.70 -44.94
N GLY A 665 -10.51 -46.42 -45.35
CA GLY A 665 -9.43 -47.19 -45.97
C GLY A 665 -8.34 -46.22 -46.49
N GLY A 666 -7.13 -46.75 -46.79
CA GLY A 666 -6.08 -46.11 -47.62
C GLY A 666 -4.99 -45.35 -46.83
N VAL A 667 -3.84 -45.93 -46.46
CA VAL A 667 -2.67 -46.43 -47.22
C VAL A 667 -1.72 -45.34 -47.76
N GLY A 668 -0.45 -45.46 -47.34
CA GLY A 668 0.76 -44.81 -47.87
C GLY A 668 1.64 -44.31 -46.71
N GLY A 669 2.81 -44.84 -46.35
CA GLY A 669 3.75 -45.72 -47.02
C GLY A 669 5.13 -45.03 -47.05
N PHE A 670 6.11 -45.56 -46.31
CA PHE A 670 7.57 -45.33 -46.41
C PHE A 670 8.09 -43.88 -46.15
N ALA A 671 9.29 -43.61 -45.63
CA ALA A 671 10.52 -44.37 -45.50
C ALA A 671 11.37 -43.89 -44.30
N ALA A 672 12.20 -44.79 -43.80
CA ALA A 672 13.36 -44.50 -42.97
C ALA A 672 14.49 -43.85 -43.79
N GLY A 673 15.33 -43.07 -43.12
CA GLY A 673 16.56 -42.51 -43.69
C GLY A 673 17.51 -42.10 -42.57
N VAL A 674 18.30 -43.09 -42.12
CA VAL A 674 19.55 -42.91 -41.39
C VAL A 674 20.59 -42.49 -42.42
N ASP A 675 21.41 -41.47 -42.14
CA ASP A 675 22.79 -41.47 -42.62
C ASP A 675 23.70 -40.54 -41.82
N SER A 676 24.93 -41.02 -41.68
CA SER A 676 26.03 -40.51 -40.87
C SER A 676 26.90 -39.49 -41.64
N ILE A 677 27.48 -38.53 -40.90
CA ILE A 677 28.89 -38.02 -40.89
C ILE A 677 29.73 -38.23 -42.18
N PRO A 678 30.41 -37.21 -42.75
CA PRO A 678 31.67 -36.62 -42.21
C PRO A 678 31.74 -35.08 -42.32
N GLY A 679 32.41 -34.32 -41.44
CA GLY A 679 33.83 -34.38 -41.09
C GLY A 679 34.64 -33.54 -42.08
N ILE A 680 35.19 -32.38 -41.65
CA ILE A 680 36.51 -31.78 -42.01
C ILE A 680 36.59 -30.33 -41.48
N ASN A 681 37.69 -30.10 -40.75
CA ASN A 681 38.33 -28.87 -40.22
C ASN A 681 37.64 -28.02 -39.15
#